data_AF-A0A1S9DGS9-F1
#
_entry.id   AF-A0A1S9DGS9-F1
#
_cell.length_a   1.000
_cell.length_b   1.000
_cell.length_c   1.000
_cell.angle_alpha   90.00
_cell.angle_beta   90.00
_cell.angle_gamma   90.00
#
_symmetry.space_group_name_H-M   'P 1'
#
loop_
_entity.id
_entity.type
_entity.pdbx_description
1 polymer ?
#
loop_
_entity_poly.entity_id
_entity_poly.type
_entity_poly.pdbx_seq_one_letter_code
_entity_poly.pdbx_strand_id
1 'polypeptide(L)'
;MHLPMKIWGYSDFFCSLEHAQNCAPLTGGEVARNFFYAPSVYNGRASSVMPSSTPVRRPKGIRWDHESGQPVFGPAVQMDFELEMGYFVSKPIPMGETIKAIDAPDHIFGFVLLNDWSSRDIQAFEMTPLGPFHSKGFGTSISPWIITLDALKPFACEPEHVHSATEFDHQRYVERATATFDIRLNASLIRNGERYNTTESNLRYLYWTPYQQLAHHASAGCGIETGDLMGTGTISGQHEGELGCLFEATKGGSRPLKFPNGTTVRYLEDGDEIVLEAWCDNVQQLKCSRERPSCSRCRRLRAICVYPLPAKRRGRKPQRNCRETRTAVDQSCLDLPQPQTDIVNLTGESTRCVPDLNLSDRIVHQSVRPDGAVLSPGEGSREGERAASSSRAAPAFPERHTGTRTPYIANGRELIHPTPRSSEARGRTRPTRHGISPYSDDPPLPPRALGLALLEIYFSRIYNASLLFQKHVVFHGYLKGDLPNILVKAMFALATLFLDPDRQHENATSLEASELDVLQRYGSCGLAWAKSAVREASSSAIEQPSLVTTQALECLQLYWFGIGNFQSCSLCLSLAYRSCHLLGYNRRLNDGCNDLDLSLESELNRRCFWACWISTCVSMEPESCIRAAWKEVAMVPLPAYIQDCGAGQEIILREKMNQDWEPRPLELNMRHHSTSAAAFLVKIMGVWAKVQLLVNDWNASSPSLNIKSVFSLSDLATSIFNSASSVTDPMTVNDIESESHPMKLLAESLFHQCQIILHSMLVPLFSGASTGPEMDVENVKRSAEKVIRHAGLHEKILNPFLYGSGDITVLPPLVGYGAFIAGIVLLTTETPFQDKISHATITESRRLRAVRAILRLLNVLCRHWRTLGHLPEQLSSALDRQLHPFKSQEPSTERNRMYGIDRMQALNEATHLVDVAQESPGPPTLAQHLETMNHSIYQANNPRGDSRSSLALTQNCSGVGEADSVDPEELLMEPPGVPLDDSWYSLSIGDAYLEGPSGFEPLALFQQGWRMFN
;
A
#
# COMPACT_ATOMS: atom_id res chain seq x y z
N MET A 1 -8.11 16.52 12.66
CA MET A 1 -8.21 15.95 11.30
C MET A 1 -6.85 16.03 10.63
N HIS A 2 -6.64 15.27 9.56
CA HIS A 2 -5.39 15.21 8.79
C HIS A 2 -5.68 15.32 7.29
N LEU A 3 -4.65 15.27 6.44
CA LEU A 3 -4.84 15.03 5.00
C LEU A 3 -5.55 13.67 4.80
N PRO A 4 -6.52 13.55 3.88
CA PRO A 4 -7.30 12.32 3.72
C PRO A 4 -6.56 11.21 2.94
N MET A 5 -5.54 11.55 2.14
CA MET A 5 -4.73 10.63 1.32
C MET A 5 -3.26 11.07 1.28
N LYS A 6 -2.35 10.17 0.88
CA LYS A 6 -0.98 10.54 0.47
C LYS A 6 -1.07 11.09 -0.95
N ILE A 7 -0.71 12.36 -1.12
CA ILE A 7 -0.69 13.05 -2.42
C ILE A 7 0.69 12.81 -3.04
N TRP A 8 0.76 12.17 -4.21
CA TRP A 8 2.02 11.98 -4.93
C TRP A 8 2.20 13.12 -5.95
N GLY A 9 1.24 13.26 -6.86
CA GLY A 9 1.04 14.42 -7.72
C GLY A 9 -0.03 15.37 -7.17
N TYR A 10 0.26 16.67 -7.26
CA TYR A 10 -0.77 17.73 -7.24
C TYR A 10 -0.66 18.44 -8.58
N SER A 11 -1.75 18.50 -9.34
CA SER A 11 -1.86 19.36 -10.52
C SER A 11 -2.99 20.36 -10.31
N ASP A 12 -2.81 21.56 -10.82
CA ASP A 12 -3.78 22.64 -10.72
C ASP A 12 -4.15 23.17 -12.10
N PHE A 13 -5.44 23.43 -12.29
CA PHE A 13 -6.05 23.73 -13.58
C PHE A 13 -6.39 25.23 -13.71
N PHE A 14 -6.81 25.63 -14.90
CA PHE A 14 -7.26 26.99 -15.18
C PHE A 14 -8.49 26.92 -16.09
N CYS A 15 -9.67 26.75 -15.47
CA CYS A 15 -10.87 26.25 -16.15
C CYS A 15 -12.18 27.04 -15.91
N SER A 16 -12.20 28.09 -15.08
CA SER A 16 -13.29 29.08 -15.08
C SER A 16 -13.04 30.11 -16.20
N LEU A 17 -14.03 30.31 -17.07
CA LEU A 17 -13.93 31.27 -18.17
C LEU A 17 -14.02 32.70 -17.63
N GLU A 18 -14.90 32.93 -16.66
CA GLU A 18 -15.08 34.18 -15.94
C GLU A 18 -13.77 34.62 -15.26
N HIS A 19 -13.11 33.72 -14.52
CA HIS A 19 -11.80 34.00 -13.91
C HIS A 19 -10.76 34.38 -14.97
N ALA A 20 -10.69 33.65 -16.09
CA ALA A 20 -9.79 33.97 -17.18
C ALA A 20 -10.08 35.35 -17.81
N GLN A 21 -11.36 35.71 -17.99
CA GLN A 21 -11.80 37.00 -18.51
C GLN A 21 -11.51 38.16 -17.54
N ASN A 22 -11.59 37.92 -16.23
CA ASN A 22 -11.29 38.92 -15.20
C ASN A 22 -9.76 39.16 -15.08
N CYS A 23 -8.96 38.09 -15.12
CA CYS A 23 -7.52 38.16 -14.94
C CYS A 23 -6.77 38.70 -16.17
N ALA A 24 -7.17 38.32 -17.39
CA ALA A 24 -6.49 38.72 -18.63
C ALA A 24 -6.24 40.24 -18.80
N PRO A 25 -7.24 41.14 -18.63
CA PRO A 25 -6.99 42.58 -18.78
C PRO A 25 -6.13 43.16 -17.66
N LEU A 26 -6.10 42.53 -16.47
CA LEU A 26 -5.22 42.92 -15.36
C LEU A 26 -3.75 42.54 -15.64
N THR A 27 -3.52 41.49 -16.43
CA THR A 27 -2.19 41.09 -16.93
C THR A 27 -1.84 41.71 -18.29
N GLY A 28 -2.69 42.59 -18.83
CA GLY A 28 -2.44 43.34 -20.07
C GLY A 28 -2.74 42.59 -21.37
N GLY A 29 -3.60 41.56 -21.34
CA GLY A 29 -3.96 40.76 -22.52
C GLY A 29 -5.45 40.38 -22.59
N GLU A 30 -5.73 39.40 -23.46
CA GLU A 30 -7.05 38.76 -23.63
C GLU A 30 -6.96 37.27 -23.25
N VAL A 31 -8.11 36.58 -23.12
CA VAL A 31 -8.13 35.13 -22.83
C VAL A 31 -7.42 34.38 -23.95
N ALA A 32 -6.33 33.70 -23.61
CA ALA A 32 -5.48 33.00 -24.57
C ALA A 32 -6.27 31.92 -25.33
N ARG A 33 -6.12 31.88 -26.66
CA ARG A 33 -6.99 31.07 -27.55
C ARG A 33 -7.00 29.58 -27.22
N ASN A 34 -5.92 29.04 -26.67
CA ASN A 34 -5.82 27.63 -26.24
C ASN A 34 -6.82 27.25 -25.13
N PHE A 35 -7.25 28.20 -24.29
CA PHE A 35 -8.26 27.98 -23.24
C PHE A 35 -9.54 27.33 -23.81
N PHE A 36 -9.96 27.70 -25.01
CA PHE A 36 -11.18 27.19 -25.64
C PHE A 36 -11.01 25.83 -26.34
N TYR A 37 -9.79 25.25 -26.34
CA TYR A 37 -9.50 23.95 -26.95
C TYR A 37 -8.93 22.91 -25.97
N ALA A 38 -8.39 23.34 -24.82
CA ALA A 38 -7.84 22.47 -23.79
C ALA A 38 -7.97 23.08 -22.38
N PRO A 39 -8.35 22.29 -21.36
CA PRO A 39 -8.23 22.71 -19.96
C PRO A 39 -6.75 22.89 -19.62
N SER A 40 -6.34 24.15 -19.43
CA SER A 40 -4.93 24.45 -19.14
C SER A 40 -4.59 24.04 -17.71
N VAL A 41 -3.36 23.53 -17.50
CA VAL A 41 -2.93 22.86 -16.26
C VAL A 41 -1.44 23.07 -16.01
N TYR A 42 -1.02 23.08 -14.74
CA TYR A 42 0.38 23.06 -14.33
C TYR A 42 0.59 22.11 -13.13
N ASN A 43 1.84 21.73 -12.89
CA ASN A 43 2.20 20.89 -11.74
C ASN A 43 2.28 21.75 -10.47
N GLY A 44 1.33 21.54 -9.56
CA GLY A 44 1.32 22.15 -8.23
C GLY A 44 2.31 21.48 -7.27
N ARG A 45 2.43 22.02 -6.05
CA ARG A 45 3.41 21.55 -5.07
C ARG A 45 2.77 20.63 -4.01
N ALA A 46 2.71 19.34 -4.31
CA ALA A 46 2.16 18.31 -3.40
C ALA A 46 2.72 18.38 -1.96
N SER A 47 4.01 18.69 -1.78
CA SER A 47 4.65 18.75 -0.45
C SER A 47 4.21 19.93 0.43
N SER A 48 3.43 20.88 -0.09
CA SER A 48 2.89 22.03 0.64
C SER A 48 1.36 22.03 0.69
N VAL A 49 0.70 20.94 0.30
CA VAL A 49 -0.74 20.74 0.54
C VAL A 49 -0.96 20.41 2.01
N MET A 50 -1.83 21.18 2.68
CA MET A 50 -2.08 21.13 4.12
C MET A 50 -3.57 20.91 4.42
N PRO A 51 -3.92 20.26 5.54
CA PRO A 51 -5.32 20.16 5.95
C PRO A 51 -5.82 21.51 6.48
N SER A 52 -7.13 21.74 6.36
CA SER A 52 -7.83 22.89 6.94
C SER A 52 -7.46 23.14 8.41
N SER A 53 -7.50 24.42 8.80
CA SER A 53 -7.01 24.97 10.07
C SER A 53 -5.47 24.93 10.28
N THR A 54 -4.66 24.61 9.25
CA THR A 54 -3.20 24.80 9.31
C THR A 54 -2.85 26.27 9.02
N PRO A 55 -2.17 27.01 9.92
CA PRO A 55 -1.85 28.41 9.70
C PRO A 55 -0.82 28.61 8.57
N VAL A 56 -1.18 29.38 7.55
CA VAL A 56 -0.31 29.69 6.41
C VAL A 56 0.54 30.92 6.71
N ARG A 57 1.87 30.80 6.49
CA ARG A 57 2.81 31.90 6.70
C ARG A 57 2.98 32.69 5.40
N ARG A 58 2.83 34.02 5.47
CA ARG A 58 3.17 34.94 4.37
C ARG A 58 4.58 34.60 3.82
N PRO A 59 4.72 34.27 2.53
CA PRO A 59 6.00 33.92 1.94
C PRO A 59 6.91 35.14 1.83
N LYS A 60 8.20 34.88 1.63
CA LYS A 60 9.17 35.87 1.15
C LYS A 60 9.69 35.42 -0.20
N GLY A 61 9.79 36.34 -1.15
CA GLY A 61 10.27 36.07 -2.49
C GLY A 61 10.78 37.33 -3.16
N ILE A 62 11.17 37.20 -4.43
CA ILE A 62 11.53 38.34 -5.27
C ILE A 62 10.25 38.80 -5.97
N ARG A 63 10.01 40.10 -5.92
CA ARG A 63 8.92 40.79 -6.64
C ARG A 63 9.51 42.01 -7.37
N TRP A 64 8.82 42.50 -8.38
CA TRP A 64 9.17 43.80 -8.98
C TRP A 64 8.72 44.94 -8.06
N ASP A 65 9.57 45.95 -7.86
CA ASP A 65 9.17 47.22 -7.24
C ASP A 65 9.09 48.33 -8.30
N HIS A 66 7.94 48.98 -8.36
CA HIS A 66 7.66 50.07 -9.29
C HIS A 66 8.19 51.43 -8.81
N GLU A 67 8.54 51.58 -7.52
CA GLU A 67 9.11 52.83 -6.99
C GLU A 67 10.62 52.93 -7.26
N SER A 68 11.39 51.87 -6.95
CA SER A 68 12.82 51.78 -7.29
C SER A 68 13.10 51.32 -8.73
N GLY A 69 12.11 50.72 -9.40
CA GLY A 69 12.28 50.16 -10.75
C GLY A 69 13.23 48.97 -10.80
N GLN A 70 13.30 48.18 -9.74
CA GLN A 70 14.23 47.05 -9.55
C GLN A 70 13.54 45.84 -8.89
N PRO A 71 14.09 44.62 -9.05
CA PRO A 71 13.62 43.46 -8.30
C PRO A 71 14.07 43.53 -6.83
N VAL A 72 13.17 43.20 -5.91
CA VAL A 72 13.41 43.28 -4.46
C VAL A 72 12.95 42.03 -3.72
N PHE A 73 13.84 41.47 -2.89
CA PHE A 73 13.51 40.36 -1.99
C PHE A 73 12.81 40.87 -0.73
N GLY A 74 11.66 40.29 -0.37
CA GLY A 74 10.91 40.66 0.83
C GLY A 74 9.64 39.84 1.04
N PRO A 75 8.84 40.15 2.08
CA PRO A 75 7.51 39.57 2.27
C PRO A 75 6.58 39.91 1.10
N ALA A 76 5.69 38.99 0.75
CA ALA A 76 4.65 39.22 -0.25
C ALA A 76 3.69 40.35 0.16
N VAL A 77 3.46 41.32 -0.73
CA VAL A 77 2.57 42.46 -0.51
C VAL A 77 1.19 42.30 -1.17
N GLN A 78 1.00 41.29 -2.03
CA GLN A 78 -0.28 40.97 -2.67
C GLN A 78 -0.68 39.51 -2.37
N MET A 79 -0.93 39.22 -1.10
CA MET A 79 -1.42 37.92 -0.64
C MET A 79 -2.90 37.73 -0.92
N ASP A 80 -3.26 36.56 -1.43
CA ASP A 80 -4.59 36.26 -1.95
C ASP A 80 -4.99 34.80 -1.64
N PHE A 81 -6.28 34.52 -1.72
CA PHE A 81 -6.86 33.17 -1.69
C PHE A 81 -7.38 32.81 -3.08
N GLU A 82 -7.62 31.54 -3.34
CA GLU A 82 -8.31 31.07 -4.55
C GLU A 82 -9.44 30.12 -4.17
N LEU A 83 -10.68 30.44 -4.52
CA LEU A 83 -11.85 29.61 -4.23
C LEU A 83 -11.92 28.43 -5.21
N GLU A 84 -11.61 27.23 -4.73
CA GLU A 84 -11.54 26.03 -5.56
C GLU A 84 -12.23 24.80 -4.95
N MET A 85 -12.40 23.79 -5.80
CA MET A 85 -12.51 22.42 -5.35
C MET A 85 -11.26 21.63 -5.79
N GLY A 86 -10.84 20.68 -4.96
CA GLY A 86 -9.93 19.63 -5.37
C GLY A 86 -10.69 18.32 -5.57
N TYR A 87 -10.23 17.43 -6.45
CA TYR A 87 -10.71 16.05 -6.51
C TYR A 87 -9.57 15.05 -6.46
N PHE A 88 -9.86 13.88 -5.86
CA PHE A 88 -8.89 12.80 -5.68
C PHE A 88 -9.13 11.67 -6.68
N VAL A 89 -8.04 11.10 -7.21
CA VAL A 89 -8.08 9.92 -8.08
C VAL A 89 -8.01 8.63 -7.24
N SER A 90 -8.97 7.72 -7.43
CA SER A 90 -9.05 6.40 -6.74
C SER A 90 -8.68 5.19 -7.59
N LYS A 91 -8.73 5.33 -8.93
CA LYS A 91 -8.32 4.28 -9.88
C LYS A 91 -7.20 4.90 -10.72
N PRO A 92 -5.97 4.38 -10.66
CA PRO A 92 -4.85 5.00 -11.34
C PRO A 92 -4.99 4.87 -12.86
N ILE A 93 -4.24 5.70 -13.57
CA ILE A 93 -4.08 5.66 -15.03
C ILE A 93 -2.58 5.39 -15.26
N PRO A 94 -2.19 4.19 -15.70
CA PRO A 94 -0.78 3.84 -15.90
C PRO A 94 -0.08 4.77 -16.89
N MET A 95 1.22 5.01 -16.69
CA MET A 95 2.03 5.81 -17.62
C MET A 95 1.97 5.22 -19.04
N GLY A 96 1.62 6.05 -20.02
CA GLY A 96 1.39 5.66 -21.41
C GLY A 96 -0.04 5.24 -21.76
N GLU A 97 -0.93 5.05 -20.78
CA GLU A 97 -2.36 4.88 -21.01
C GLU A 97 -3.09 6.24 -21.10
N THR A 98 -4.30 6.24 -21.66
CA THR A 98 -5.15 7.43 -21.83
C THR A 98 -6.61 7.06 -21.54
N ILE A 99 -7.41 8.01 -21.08
CA ILE A 99 -8.86 7.83 -20.88
C ILE A 99 -9.65 8.90 -21.63
N LYS A 100 -10.97 8.69 -21.81
CA LYS A 100 -11.89 9.74 -22.29
C LYS A 100 -12.65 10.35 -21.12
N ALA A 101 -13.22 11.53 -21.31
CA ALA A 101 -14.03 12.21 -20.30
C ALA A 101 -15.20 11.35 -19.80
N ILE A 102 -15.81 10.52 -20.67
CA ILE A 102 -16.88 9.59 -20.29
C ILE A 102 -16.43 8.48 -19.32
N ASP A 103 -15.14 8.14 -19.31
CA ASP A 103 -14.55 7.12 -18.43
C ASP A 103 -14.05 7.72 -17.09
N ALA A 104 -13.80 9.03 -17.04
CA ALA A 104 -13.28 9.74 -15.87
C ALA A 104 -14.10 9.61 -14.56
N PRO A 105 -15.44 9.45 -14.57
CA PRO A 105 -16.22 9.18 -13.35
C PRO A 105 -15.80 7.89 -12.62
N ASP A 106 -15.28 6.87 -13.32
CA ASP A 106 -14.76 5.64 -12.72
C ASP A 106 -13.36 5.82 -12.08
N HIS A 107 -12.73 6.98 -12.31
CA HIS A 107 -11.39 7.31 -11.80
C HIS A 107 -11.40 8.30 -10.64
N ILE A 108 -12.37 9.22 -10.58
CA ILE A 108 -12.49 10.22 -9.51
C ILE A 108 -13.20 9.63 -8.29
N PHE A 109 -12.58 9.69 -7.12
CA PHE A 109 -13.16 9.24 -5.85
C PHE A 109 -14.25 10.18 -5.34
N GLY A 110 -13.96 11.49 -5.39
CA GLY A 110 -14.76 12.53 -4.77
C GLY A 110 -13.99 13.84 -4.60
N PHE A 111 -14.68 14.84 -4.08
CA PHE A 111 -14.21 16.22 -3.99
C PHE A 111 -13.87 16.67 -2.56
N VAL A 112 -12.99 17.66 -2.47
CA VAL A 112 -12.68 18.49 -1.30
C VAL A 112 -12.82 19.96 -1.68
N LEU A 113 -13.02 20.86 -0.72
CA LEU A 113 -12.68 22.27 -0.91
C LEU A 113 -11.16 22.41 -1.01
N LEU A 114 -10.70 23.36 -1.83
CA LEU A 114 -9.29 23.71 -2.01
C LEU A 114 -9.12 25.23 -1.98
N ASN A 115 -8.02 25.69 -1.39
CA ASN A 115 -7.55 27.07 -1.43
C ASN A 115 -6.07 27.07 -1.82
N ASP A 116 -5.75 27.54 -3.03
CA ASP A 116 -4.38 27.66 -3.49
C ASP A 116 -3.84 29.06 -3.22
N TRP A 117 -3.25 29.22 -2.03
CA TRP A 117 -2.83 30.51 -1.51
C TRP A 117 -1.79 31.14 -2.41
N SER A 118 -2.00 32.41 -2.72
CA SER A 118 -1.32 33.07 -3.84
C SER A 118 -0.61 34.35 -3.40
N SER A 119 0.60 34.58 -3.92
CA SER A 119 1.26 35.89 -3.87
C SER A 119 1.35 36.46 -5.27
N ARG A 120 0.45 37.38 -5.61
CA ARG A 120 0.33 37.97 -6.96
C ARG A 120 1.57 38.75 -7.36
N ASP A 121 2.24 39.36 -6.39
CA ASP A 121 3.44 40.17 -6.57
C ASP A 121 4.71 39.33 -6.82
N ILE A 122 4.81 38.13 -6.24
CA ILE A 122 5.85 37.15 -6.61
C ILE A 122 5.48 36.48 -7.95
N GLN A 123 4.19 36.14 -8.14
CA GLN A 123 3.68 35.50 -9.35
C GLN A 123 3.98 36.32 -10.60
N ALA A 124 3.66 37.62 -10.59
CA ALA A 124 3.92 38.53 -11.69
C ALA A 124 5.41 38.69 -12.04
N PHE A 125 6.32 38.39 -11.11
CA PHE A 125 7.77 38.44 -11.34
C PHE A 125 8.33 37.12 -11.89
N GLU A 126 7.85 35.96 -11.43
CA GLU A 126 8.43 34.66 -11.80
C GLU A 126 7.70 33.92 -12.94
N MET A 127 6.42 34.22 -13.19
CA MET A 127 5.53 33.37 -14.00
C MET A 127 5.94 33.24 -15.48
N THR A 128 6.73 34.16 -16.02
CA THR A 128 7.16 34.13 -17.42
C THR A 128 8.57 33.54 -17.55
N PRO A 129 8.81 32.48 -18.37
CA PRO A 129 7.87 31.76 -19.23
C PRO A 129 7.33 30.44 -18.63
N LEU A 130 7.70 30.07 -17.40
CA LEU A 130 7.57 28.70 -16.87
C LEU A 130 6.30 28.41 -16.05
N GLY A 131 5.44 29.41 -15.82
CA GLY A 131 4.28 29.29 -14.94
C GLY A 131 4.60 29.67 -13.48
N PRO A 132 3.59 29.70 -12.60
CA PRO A 132 3.77 30.04 -11.18
C PRO A 132 4.59 28.99 -10.44
N PHE A 133 5.38 29.40 -9.43
CA PHE A 133 6.25 28.50 -8.68
C PHE A 133 6.31 28.85 -7.18
N HIS A 134 7.17 29.75 -6.72
CA HIS A 134 7.23 30.16 -5.30
C HIS A 134 5.95 30.86 -4.83
N SER A 135 5.24 31.50 -5.76
CA SER A 135 3.99 32.24 -5.55
C SER A 135 2.76 31.40 -5.26
N LYS A 136 2.84 30.07 -5.42
CA LYS A 136 1.83 29.07 -4.99
C LYS A 136 2.43 28.01 -4.06
N GLY A 137 3.65 27.53 -4.36
CA GLY A 137 4.32 26.44 -3.67
C GLY A 137 4.75 26.67 -2.22
N PHE A 138 4.30 27.76 -1.58
CA PHE A 138 4.43 27.98 -0.14
C PHE A 138 3.26 27.39 0.66
N GLY A 139 2.11 27.11 0.06
CA GLY A 139 0.99 26.48 0.74
C GLY A 139 -0.30 26.38 -0.05
N THR A 140 -0.86 25.17 -0.12
CA THR A 140 -2.23 24.88 -0.58
C THR A 140 -3.00 24.34 0.62
N SER A 141 -4.30 24.61 0.76
CA SER A 141 -5.12 24.09 1.86
C SER A 141 -6.36 23.35 1.38
N ILE A 142 -6.63 22.16 1.92
CA ILE A 142 -7.81 21.36 1.54
C ILE A 142 -8.69 20.99 2.74
N SER A 143 -10.00 20.82 2.50
CA SER A 143 -10.90 20.26 3.51
C SER A 143 -10.56 18.78 3.80
N PRO A 144 -10.59 18.33 5.07
CA PRO A 144 -10.13 16.99 5.44
C PRO A 144 -11.12 15.85 5.15
N TRP A 145 -12.30 16.15 4.62
CA TRP A 145 -13.33 15.17 4.27
C TRP A 145 -13.52 15.16 2.75
N ILE A 146 -13.27 14.00 2.12
CA ILE A 146 -13.58 13.80 0.70
C ILE A 146 -15.06 13.41 0.60
N ILE A 147 -15.84 14.16 -0.17
CA ILE A 147 -17.24 13.86 -0.47
C ILE A 147 -17.29 13.04 -1.76
N THR A 148 -17.67 11.77 -1.65
CA THR A 148 -17.62 10.80 -2.76
C THR A 148 -18.60 11.13 -3.88
N LEU A 149 -18.29 10.69 -5.11
CA LEU A 149 -19.21 10.88 -6.25
C LEU A 149 -20.59 10.25 -6.01
N ASP A 150 -20.67 9.12 -5.31
CA ASP A 150 -21.95 8.50 -4.93
C ASP A 150 -22.81 9.40 -4.02
N ALA A 151 -22.19 10.19 -3.15
CA ALA A 151 -22.90 11.15 -2.29
C ALA A 151 -23.33 12.41 -3.07
N LEU A 152 -22.56 12.81 -4.09
CA LEU A 152 -22.85 13.96 -4.96
C LEU A 152 -23.83 13.65 -6.09
N LYS A 153 -24.00 12.37 -6.45
CA LYS A 153 -24.88 11.86 -7.51
C LYS A 153 -26.32 12.43 -7.53
N PRO A 154 -27.00 12.73 -6.39
CA PRO A 154 -28.32 13.37 -6.39
C PRO A 154 -28.32 14.83 -6.88
N PHE A 155 -27.14 15.45 -6.99
CA PHE A 155 -26.89 16.85 -7.37
C PHE A 155 -26.12 16.98 -8.69
N ALA A 156 -25.97 15.87 -9.44
CA ALA A 156 -25.40 15.90 -10.79
C ALA A 156 -26.26 16.78 -11.70
N CYS A 157 -25.61 17.62 -12.51
CA CYS A 157 -26.26 18.63 -13.35
C CYS A 157 -25.46 18.91 -14.63
N GLU A 158 -26.01 19.81 -15.46
CA GLU A 158 -25.34 20.32 -16.65
C GLU A 158 -24.42 21.51 -16.32
N PRO A 159 -23.17 21.55 -16.84
CA PRO A 159 -22.31 22.73 -16.71
C PRO A 159 -22.92 23.93 -17.40
N GLU A 160 -22.79 25.11 -16.78
CA GLU A 160 -23.46 26.33 -17.21
C GLU A 160 -22.96 26.82 -18.57
N HIS A 161 -21.71 26.50 -18.90
CA HIS A 161 -21.11 26.77 -20.21
C HIS A 161 -21.48 25.74 -21.28
N VAL A 162 -21.82 26.26 -22.46
CA VAL A 162 -21.88 25.49 -23.72
C VAL A 162 -20.63 25.81 -24.52
N HIS A 163 -19.84 24.79 -24.87
CA HIS A 163 -18.57 25.00 -25.57
C HIS A 163 -18.79 25.61 -26.96
N SER A 164 -18.04 26.66 -27.28
CA SER A 164 -18.11 27.37 -28.56
C SER A 164 -17.30 26.70 -29.68
N ALA A 165 -16.53 25.66 -29.34
CA ALA A 165 -15.71 24.85 -30.24
C ALA A 165 -16.16 23.38 -30.20
N THR A 166 -15.92 22.65 -31.28
CA THR A 166 -16.15 21.20 -31.32
C THR A 166 -15.10 20.46 -30.49
N GLU A 167 -15.47 20.07 -29.27
CA GLU A 167 -14.71 19.18 -28.37
C GLU A 167 -14.03 18.03 -29.13
N PHE A 168 -12.77 17.74 -28.81
CA PHE A 168 -12.07 16.57 -29.36
C PHE A 168 -12.63 15.26 -28.78
N ASP A 169 -12.49 14.14 -29.49
CA ASP A 169 -13.09 12.84 -29.13
C ASP A 169 -12.76 12.33 -27.71
N HIS A 170 -11.64 12.76 -27.11
CA HIS A 170 -11.28 12.43 -25.72
C HIS A 170 -11.94 13.34 -24.68
N GLN A 171 -12.37 14.54 -25.07
CA GLN A 171 -13.00 15.56 -24.21
C GLN A 171 -14.53 15.42 -24.15
N ARG A 172 -15.17 14.73 -25.10
CA ARG A 172 -16.64 14.67 -25.16
C ARG A 172 -17.23 13.90 -24.00
N TYR A 173 -18.09 14.55 -23.21
CA TYR A 173 -18.94 13.90 -22.22
C TYR A 173 -20.40 13.90 -22.72
N VAL A 174 -20.86 12.76 -23.24
CA VAL A 174 -22.14 12.67 -23.96
C VAL A 174 -23.38 12.88 -23.10
N GLU A 175 -23.31 12.57 -21.80
CA GLU A 175 -24.42 12.77 -20.85
C GLU A 175 -24.33 14.15 -20.18
N ARG A 176 -24.40 15.25 -20.96
CA ARG A 176 -24.20 16.63 -20.46
C ARG A 176 -24.98 16.95 -19.17
N ALA A 177 -26.20 16.42 -19.01
CA ALA A 177 -27.04 16.58 -17.82
C ALA A 177 -26.45 16.02 -16.49
N THR A 178 -25.34 15.28 -16.55
CA THR A 178 -24.60 14.75 -15.39
C THR A 178 -23.09 15.00 -15.49
N ALA A 179 -22.65 15.95 -16.33
CA ALA A 179 -21.23 16.23 -16.56
C ALA A 179 -20.55 17.04 -15.44
N THR A 180 -21.30 17.61 -14.51
CA THR A 180 -20.78 18.26 -13.28
C THR A 180 -21.81 18.17 -12.15
N PHE A 181 -21.60 18.87 -11.03
CA PHE A 181 -22.46 18.87 -9.85
C PHE A 181 -22.85 20.30 -9.42
N ASP A 182 -24.09 20.48 -8.96
CA ASP A 182 -24.54 21.73 -8.33
C ASP A 182 -24.04 21.74 -6.87
N ILE A 183 -22.81 22.23 -6.71
CA ILE A 183 -22.16 22.43 -5.42
C ILE A 183 -21.96 23.93 -5.28
N ARG A 184 -22.72 24.55 -4.37
CA ARG A 184 -22.49 25.94 -3.99
C ARG A 184 -21.24 26.04 -3.14
N LEU A 185 -20.49 27.09 -3.40
CA LEU A 185 -19.21 27.41 -2.80
C LEU A 185 -19.33 28.80 -2.16
N ASN A 186 -18.67 29.01 -1.03
CA ASN A 186 -18.64 30.28 -0.34
C ASN A 186 -17.24 30.53 0.22
N ALA A 187 -16.78 31.77 0.13
CA ALA A 187 -15.59 32.22 0.85
C ALA A 187 -15.96 33.35 1.82
N SER A 188 -15.33 33.33 2.99
CA SER A 188 -15.44 34.39 3.97
C SER A 188 -14.07 34.76 4.53
N LEU A 189 -13.84 36.06 4.67
CA LEU A 189 -12.75 36.63 5.44
C LEU A 189 -13.17 36.80 6.90
N ILE A 190 -12.35 36.36 7.83
CA ILE A 190 -12.41 36.78 9.23
C ILE A 190 -11.24 37.72 9.50
N ARG A 191 -11.55 38.95 9.91
CA ARG A 191 -10.56 40.00 10.23
C ARG A 191 -10.96 40.67 11.54
N ASN A 192 -10.02 40.77 12.48
CA ASN A 192 -10.24 41.31 13.84
C ASN A 192 -11.41 40.63 14.61
N GLY A 193 -11.75 39.39 14.27
CA GLY A 193 -12.87 38.64 14.86
C GLY A 193 -14.24 38.89 14.22
N GLU A 194 -14.36 39.81 13.25
CA GLU A 194 -15.56 39.99 12.43
C GLU A 194 -15.48 39.13 11.16
N ARG A 195 -16.59 38.47 10.78
CA ARG A 195 -16.69 37.65 9.56
C ARG A 195 -17.40 38.43 8.44
N TYR A 196 -16.79 38.40 7.26
CA TYR A 196 -17.18 39.11 6.05
C TYR A 196 -17.32 38.11 4.90
N ASN A 197 -18.45 38.09 4.20
CA ASN A 197 -18.60 37.24 3.03
C ASN A 197 -17.89 37.88 1.83
N THR A 198 -16.95 37.17 1.20
CA THR A 198 -16.15 37.71 0.09
C THR A 198 -16.72 37.32 -1.27
N THR A 199 -17.21 36.09 -1.43
CA THR A 199 -17.75 35.58 -2.70
C THR A 199 -18.63 34.33 -2.50
N GLU A 200 -19.69 34.18 -3.29
CA GLU A 200 -20.49 32.96 -3.45
C GLU A 200 -20.36 32.46 -4.90
N SER A 201 -20.11 31.17 -5.12
CA SER A 201 -19.83 30.59 -6.44
C SER A 201 -20.40 29.17 -6.58
N ASN A 202 -20.18 28.49 -7.71
CA ASN A 202 -20.68 27.12 -7.93
C ASN A 202 -19.73 26.30 -8.82
N LEU A 203 -19.51 25.01 -8.49
CA LEU A 203 -18.70 24.10 -9.31
C LEU A 203 -19.18 24.01 -10.77
N ARG A 204 -20.47 24.18 -11.02
CA ARG A 204 -21.05 24.14 -12.38
C ARG A 204 -20.66 25.34 -13.27
N TYR A 205 -20.05 26.38 -12.71
CA TYR A 205 -19.54 27.56 -13.44
C TYR A 205 -18.21 27.27 -14.19
N LEU A 206 -17.56 26.13 -13.93
CA LEU A 206 -16.38 25.72 -14.71
C LEU A 206 -16.73 25.53 -16.20
N TYR A 207 -15.91 26.09 -17.09
CA TYR A 207 -16.02 25.90 -18.53
C TYR A 207 -15.60 24.49 -18.92
N TRP A 208 -14.47 24.01 -18.37
CA TRP A 208 -14.05 22.60 -18.49
C TRP A 208 -14.41 21.82 -17.23
N THR A 209 -15.17 20.75 -17.41
CA THR A 209 -15.61 19.90 -16.28
C THR A 209 -14.47 19.08 -15.67
N PRO A 210 -14.54 18.66 -14.40
CA PRO A 210 -13.56 17.76 -13.78
C PRO A 210 -13.30 16.46 -14.57
N TYR A 211 -14.32 15.94 -15.27
CA TYR A 211 -14.17 14.78 -16.15
C TYR A 211 -13.31 15.07 -17.39
N GLN A 212 -13.39 16.30 -17.92
CA GLN A 212 -12.57 16.76 -19.06
C GLN A 212 -11.15 17.13 -18.62
N GLN A 213 -11.00 17.72 -17.43
CA GLN A 213 -9.71 17.99 -16.80
C GLN A 213 -8.87 16.70 -16.68
N LEU A 214 -9.41 15.66 -16.03
CA LEU A 214 -8.68 14.38 -15.85
C LEU A 214 -8.37 13.68 -17.19
N ALA A 215 -9.33 13.66 -18.12
CA ALA A 215 -9.12 13.03 -19.43
C ALA A 215 -8.10 13.77 -20.30
N HIS A 216 -7.99 15.10 -20.19
CA HIS A 216 -6.95 15.86 -20.87
C HIS A 216 -5.58 15.64 -20.23
N HIS A 217 -5.48 15.59 -18.90
CA HIS A 217 -4.23 15.30 -18.18
C HIS A 217 -3.62 13.96 -18.62
N ALA A 218 -4.45 12.91 -18.64
CA ALA A 218 -4.08 11.59 -19.13
C ALA A 218 -3.79 11.54 -20.64
N SER A 219 -4.26 12.50 -21.46
CA SER A 219 -4.23 12.39 -22.93
C SER A 219 -2.82 12.33 -23.54
N ALA A 220 -1.79 12.82 -22.82
CA ALA A 220 -0.39 12.75 -23.23
C ALA A 220 0.32 11.45 -22.77
N GLY A 221 -0.41 10.49 -22.19
CA GLY A 221 0.18 9.31 -21.54
C GLY A 221 0.77 9.60 -20.16
N CYS A 222 0.30 10.67 -19.49
CA CYS A 222 0.73 10.98 -18.13
C CYS A 222 0.24 9.89 -17.16
N GLY A 223 1.15 9.36 -16.34
CA GLY A 223 0.77 8.46 -15.26
C GLY A 223 0.13 9.24 -14.11
N ILE A 224 -1.06 8.82 -13.69
CA ILE A 224 -1.83 9.48 -12.61
C ILE A 224 -2.15 8.44 -11.55
N GLU A 225 -1.72 8.69 -10.31
CA GLU A 225 -1.70 7.69 -9.25
C GLU A 225 -2.87 7.77 -8.27
N THR A 226 -3.03 6.69 -7.49
CA THR A 226 -4.05 6.65 -6.45
C THR A 226 -3.69 7.60 -5.31
N GLY A 227 -4.54 8.60 -5.05
CA GLY A 227 -4.29 9.67 -4.08
C GLY A 227 -3.79 10.97 -4.69
N ASP A 228 -3.60 11.03 -6.01
CA ASP A 228 -3.29 12.29 -6.70
C ASP A 228 -4.45 13.29 -6.59
N LEU A 229 -4.07 14.56 -6.41
CA LEU A 229 -4.97 15.69 -6.22
C LEU A 229 -5.00 16.56 -7.48
N MET A 230 -6.20 16.88 -7.94
CA MET A 230 -6.44 17.80 -9.05
C MET A 230 -7.21 19.01 -8.53
N GLY A 231 -6.60 20.20 -8.54
CA GLY A 231 -7.29 21.48 -8.30
C GLY A 231 -8.10 21.89 -9.53
N THR A 232 -9.23 22.56 -9.36
CA THR A 232 -10.10 22.95 -10.49
C THR A 232 -9.60 24.19 -11.24
N GLY A 233 -8.69 24.95 -10.64
CA GLY A 233 -8.53 26.39 -10.90
C GLY A 233 -9.64 27.20 -10.22
N THR A 234 -9.33 28.45 -9.90
CA THR A 234 -10.23 29.42 -9.25
C THR A 234 -11.60 29.45 -9.92
N ILE A 235 -12.67 29.27 -9.14
CA ILE A 235 -14.05 29.15 -9.63
C ILE A 235 -14.78 30.48 -9.46
N SER A 236 -14.82 31.29 -10.52
CA SER A 236 -15.59 32.54 -10.58
C SER A 236 -16.92 32.41 -11.33
N GLY A 237 -17.93 33.17 -10.90
CA GLY A 237 -19.17 33.47 -11.62
C GLY A 237 -19.15 34.83 -12.32
N GLN A 238 -20.29 35.25 -12.87
CA GLN A 238 -20.41 36.41 -13.77
C GLN A 238 -20.72 37.74 -13.06
N HIS A 239 -20.97 37.73 -11.75
CA HIS A 239 -21.37 38.91 -10.99
C HIS A 239 -20.28 39.37 -10.00
N GLU A 240 -20.27 40.66 -9.61
CA GLU A 240 -19.21 41.21 -8.73
C GLU A 240 -19.13 40.56 -7.33
N GLY A 241 -20.13 39.74 -6.95
CA GLY A 241 -20.14 38.94 -5.72
C GLY A 241 -19.79 37.46 -5.90
N GLU A 242 -19.38 37.04 -7.09
CA GLU A 242 -19.07 35.63 -7.43
C GLU A 242 -17.59 35.43 -7.85
N LEU A 243 -16.73 36.42 -7.57
CA LEU A 243 -15.35 36.46 -8.02
C LEU A 243 -14.46 35.61 -7.09
N GLY A 244 -13.71 34.65 -7.63
CA GLY A 244 -13.08 33.57 -6.87
C GLY A 244 -11.82 33.97 -6.07
N CYS A 245 -11.24 35.15 -6.31
CA CYS A 245 -10.10 35.68 -5.55
C CYS A 245 -10.13 37.21 -5.37
N LEU A 246 -9.30 37.75 -4.48
CA LEU A 246 -9.19 39.20 -4.26
C LEU A 246 -8.54 39.93 -5.45
N PHE A 247 -7.66 39.27 -6.22
CA PHE A 247 -7.08 39.86 -7.43
C PHE A 247 -8.16 40.27 -8.45
N GLU A 248 -9.19 39.42 -8.66
CA GLU A 248 -10.37 39.75 -9.45
C GLU A 248 -11.24 40.79 -8.73
N ALA A 249 -11.68 40.50 -7.50
CA ALA A 249 -12.66 41.31 -6.76
C ALA A 249 -12.19 42.75 -6.53
N THR A 250 -10.88 42.97 -6.48
CA THR A 250 -10.28 44.29 -6.27
C THR A 250 -9.62 44.89 -7.51
N LYS A 251 -9.70 44.21 -8.66
CA LYS A 251 -9.06 44.59 -9.94
C LYS A 251 -7.57 44.91 -9.74
N GLY A 252 -6.80 43.90 -9.32
CA GLY A 252 -5.38 44.03 -9.00
C GLY A 252 -5.08 44.96 -7.80
N GLY A 253 -6.00 45.08 -6.85
CA GLY A 253 -5.89 45.99 -5.70
C GLY A 253 -6.21 47.45 -5.99
N SER A 254 -6.61 47.81 -7.22
CA SER A 254 -6.92 49.19 -7.63
C SER A 254 -8.27 49.71 -7.11
N ARG A 255 -9.26 48.82 -6.95
CA ARG A 255 -10.59 49.09 -6.38
C ARG A 255 -10.77 48.22 -5.13
N PRO A 256 -10.46 48.71 -3.91
CA PRO A 256 -10.64 47.92 -2.69
C PRO A 256 -12.08 47.43 -2.54
N LEU A 257 -12.25 46.16 -2.18
CA LEU A 257 -13.53 45.58 -1.76
C LEU A 257 -14.00 46.32 -0.50
N LYS A 258 -15.30 46.60 -0.38
CA LYS A 258 -15.88 47.38 0.73
C LYS A 258 -17.07 46.66 1.35
N PHE A 259 -17.07 46.53 2.67
CA PHE A 259 -18.14 45.90 3.42
C PHE A 259 -19.08 46.93 4.05
N PRO A 260 -20.34 46.56 4.40
CA PRO A 260 -21.35 47.51 4.87
C PRO A 260 -21.02 48.30 6.15
N ASN A 261 -20.10 47.80 6.98
CA ASN A 261 -19.60 48.49 8.18
C ASN A 261 -18.48 49.51 7.90
N GLY A 262 -18.00 49.61 6.65
CA GLY A 262 -16.92 50.49 6.23
C GLY A 262 -15.54 49.84 6.13
N THR A 263 -15.37 48.58 6.56
CA THR A 263 -14.12 47.83 6.37
C THR A 263 -13.79 47.67 4.88
N THR A 264 -12.53 47.86 4.52
CA THR A 264 -12.06 47.74 3.13
C THR A 264 -10.87 46.80 3.00
N VAL A 265 -10.84 45.98 1.96
CA VAL A 265 -9.78 44.98 1.71
C VAL A 265 -9.21 45.16 0.31
N ARG A 266 -7.89 45.00 0.17
CA ARG A 266 -7.19 44.89 -1.12
C ARG A 266 -6.63 43.49 -1.33
N TYR A 267 -5.85 43.05 -0.35
CA TYR A 267 -5.18 41.77 -0.24
C TYR A 267 -5.18 41.36 1.23
N LEU A 268 -4.77 40.13 1.52
CA LEU A 268 -4.75 39.58 2.88
C LEU A 268 -3.64 40.21 3.73
N GLU A 269 -4.00 40.60 4.95
CA GLU A 269 -3.15 41.17 5.99
C GLU A 269 -2.77 40.11 7.03
N ASP A 270 -1.73 40.36 7.84
CA ASP A 270 -1.27 39.38 8.82
C ASP A 270 -2.25 39.27 9.99
N GLY A 271 -2.87 38.11 10.13
CA GLY A 271 -3.94 37.84 11.09
C GLY A 271 -5.33 37.65 10.46
N ASP A 272 -5.46 37.80 9.15
CA ASP A 272 -6.65 37.38 8.40
C ASP A 272 -6.79 35.85 8.37
N GLU A 273 -8.02 35.35 8.46
CA GLU A 273 -8.39 33.95 8.22
C GLU A 273 -9.37 33.87 7.04
N ILE A 274 -9.16 32.92 6.13
CA ILE A 274 -10.11 32.62 5.04
C ILE A 274 -10.79 31.28 5.31
N VAL A 275 -12.10 31.32 5.44
CA VAL A 275 -12.98 30.16 5.62
C VAL A 275 -13.66 29.87 4.30
N LEU A 276 -13.42 28.68 3.75
CA LEU A 276 -14.17 28.16 2.60
C LEU A 276 -15.25 27.18 3.08
N GLU A 277 -16.42 27.26 2.46
CA GLU A 277 -17.58 26.41 2.74
C GLU A 277 -18.19 25.91 1.42
N ALA A 278 -18.74 24.69 1.43
CA ALA A 278 -19.40 24.10 0.27
C ALA A 278 -20.60 23.25 0.69
N TRP A 279 -21.70 23.31 -0.07
CA TRP A 279 -22.90 22.50 0.17
C TRP A 279 -23.72 22.30 -1.10
N CYS A 280 -24.57 21.27 -1.08
CA CYS A 280 -25.61 21.05 -2.08
C CYS A 280 -26.98 21.24 -1.42
N ASP A 281 -27.83 22.08 -2.00
CA ASP A 281 -29.18 22.29 -1.50
C ASP A 281 -30.05 21.05 -1.76
N ASN A 282 -30.79 20.60 -0.74
CA ASN A 282 -31.72 19.47 -0.89
C ASN A 282 -32.89 19.83 -1.82
N VAL A 283 -32.82 19.38 -3.08
CA VAL A 283 -34.02 19.15 -3.90
C VAL A 283 -34.96 18.26 -3.10
N GLN A 284 -36.11 18.81 -2.67
CA GLN A 284 -36.91 18.25 -1.58
C GLN A 284 -37.16 16.74 -1.74
N GLN A 285 -36.57 15.92 -0.86
CA GLN A 285 -36.71 14.46 -0.92
C GLN A 285 -38.17 14.04 -0.65
N LEU A 286 -38.92 13.87 -1.74
CA LEU A 286 -40.34 13.50 -1.71
C LEU A 286 -40.49 12.09 -1.16
N LYS A 287 -40.92 11.97 0.11
CA LYS A 287 -41.27 10.70 0.76
C LYS A 287 -42.32 9.94 -0.06
N CYS A 288 -41.85 8.98 -0.87
CA CYS A 288 -42.65 8.12 -1.71
C CYS A 288 -43.13 6.89 -0.91
N SER A 289 -44.44 6.62 -0.94
CA SER A 289 -45.07 5.48 -0.24
C SER A 289 -44.89 4.13 -0.96
N ARG A 290 -44.26 4.11 -2.14
CA ARG A 290 -43.93 2.90 -2.93
C ARG A 290 -45.16 2.04 -3.34
N GLU A 291 -46.37 2.62 -3.38
CA GLU A 291 -47.55 2.05 -4.05
C GLU A 291 -47.27 1.84 -5.56
N ARG A 292 -47.34 0.62 -6.09
CA ARG A 292 -47.16 0.34 -7.54
C ARG A 292 -48.45 0.63 -8.33
N PRO A 293 -48.38 1.08 -9.60
CA PRO A 293 -47.17 1.38 -10.41
C PRO A 293 -46.65 2.82 -10.25
N SER A 294 -47.39 3.71 -9.60
CA SER A 294 -46.91 5.03 -9.16
C SER A 294 -47.82 5.56 -8.07
N CYS A 295 -47.24 5.99 -6.95
CA CYS A 295 -48.02 6.34 -5.76
C CYS A 295 -48.84 7.63 -5.92
N SER A 296 -49.88 7.76 -5.09
CA SER A 296 -50.78 8.92 -5.09
C SER A 296 -50.07 10.27 -4.91
N ARG A 297 -48.86 10.30 -4.33
CA ARG A 297 -48.03 11.50 -4.19
C ARG A 297 -47.21 11.79 -5.45
N CYS A 298 -46.44 10.81 -5.95
CA CYS A 298 -45.66 10.95 -7.19
C CYS A 298 -46.54 11.31 -8.38
N ARG A 299 -47.72 10.67 -8.50
CA ARG A 299 -48.68 10.92 -9.59
C ARG A 299 -49.23 12.35 -9.59
N ARG A 300 -49.48 12.95 -8.43
CA ARG A 300 -49.91 14.36 -8.31
C ARG A 300 -48.80 15.35 -8.66
N LEU A 301 -47.55 14.99 -8.38
CA LEU A 301 -46.37 15.84 -8.57
C LEU A 301 -45.64 15.58 -9.91
N ARG A 302 -46.22 14.76 -10.81
CA ARG A 302 -45.62 14.30 -12.09
C ARG A 302 -44.24 13.65 -11.96
N ALA A 303 -43.86 13.20 -10.76
CA ALA A 303 -42.54 12.64 -10.48
C ALA A 303 -42.46 11.14 -10.84
N ILE A 304 -41.31 10.71 -11.36
CA ILE A 304 -41.04 9.31 -11.70
C ILE A 304 -40.94 8.47 -10.42
N CYS A 305 -41.74 7.41 -10.34
CA CYS A 305 -41.80 6.55 -9.15
C CYS A 305 -40.95 5.28 -9.37
N VAL A 306 -39.67 5.34 -9.00
CA VAL A 306 -38.72 4.23 -9.19
C VAL A 306 -38.96 3.11 -8.17
N TYR A 307 -38.84 1.86 -8.62
CA TYR A 307 -38.82 0.67 -7.75
C TYR A 307 -37.58 -0.17 -8.04
N PRO A 308 -36.89 -0.71 -7.01
CA PRO A 308 -35.86 -1.71 -7.23
C PRO A 308 -36.48 -2.98 -7.86
N LEU A 309 -35.70 -3.61 -8.74
CA LEU A 309 -36.08 -4.88 -9.38
C LEU A 309 -36.25 -5.99 -8.31
N PRO A 310 -37.29 -6.84 -8.40
CA PRO A 310 -37.40 -8.00 -7.52
C PRO A 310 -36.21 -8.95 -7.70
N ALA A 311 -35.60 -9.38 -6.59
CA ALA A 311 -34.50 -10.35 -6.63
C ALA A 311 -34.91 -11.63 -7.38
N LYS A 312 -34.04 -12.12 -8.28
CA LYS A 312 -34.26 -13.31 -9.13
C LYS A 312 -34.41 -14.59 -8.28
N ARG A 313 -35.62 -14.87 -7.79
CA ARG A 313 -35.95 -16.12 -7.09
C ARG A 313 -35.84 -17.30 -8.05
N ARG A 314 -35.01 -18.30 -7.71
CA ARG A 314 -34.89 -19.56 -8.47
C ARG A 314 -36.26 -20.24 -8.60
N GLY A 315 -36.56 -20.77 -9.79
CA GLY A 315 -37.87 -21.35 -10.11
C GLY A 315 -38.24 -22.56 -9.24
N ARG A 316 -39.53 -22.70 -8.92
CA ARG A 316 -40.07 -23.87 -8.21
C ARG A 316 -40.05 -25.10 -9.13
N LYS A 317 -39.68 -26.27 -8.58
CA LYS A 317 -39.95 -27.57 -9.24
C LYS A 317 -41.47 -27.79 -9.34
N PRO A 318 -41.97 -28.41 -10.43
CA PRO A 318 -43.38 -28.73 -10.56
C PRO A 318 -43.78 -29.88 -9.63
N GLN A 319 -44.96 -29.78 -9.03
CA GLN A 319 -45.59 -30.86 -8.26
C GLN A 319 -46.81 -31.37 -9.04
N ARG A 320 -47.00 -32.69 -9.08
CA ARG A 320 -48.08 -33.35 -9.82
C ARG A 320 -49.46 -32.96 -9.27
N ASN A 321 -50.43 -32.80 -10.17
CA ASN A 321 -51.73 -33.46 -10.03
C ASN A 321 -52.36 -33.73 -11.40
N CYS A 322 -53.49 -34.43 -11.44
CA CYS A 322 -54.01 -35.14 -12.62
C CYS A 322 -55.47 -34.79 -12.93
N ARG A 323 -55.87 -34.94 -14.20
CA ARG A 323 -57.16 -34.53 -14.82
C ARG A 323 -57.29 -33.00 -14.93
N GLU A 324 -57.87 -32.41 -15.96
CA GLU A 324 -58.99 -32.89 -16.80
C GLU A 324 -58.74 -32.85 -18.34
N THR A 325 -59.82 -32.77 -19.12
CA THR A 325 -60.04 -33.27 -20.48
C THR A 325 -59.45 -32.45 -21.65
N ARG A 326 -59.31 -33.14 -22.80
CA ARG A 326 -59.05 -32.56 -24.12
C ARG A 326 -60.15 -31.57 -24.56
N THR A 327 -59.74 -30.47 -25.17
CA THR A 327 -60.33 -29.93 -26.42
C THR A 327 -59.21 -29.25 -27.22
N ALA A 328 -59.34 -29.20 -28.54
CA ALA A 328 -58.43 -28.51 -29.46
C ALA A 328 -59.17 -27.38 -30.19
N VAL A 329 -58.43 -26.45 -30.81
CA VAL A 329 -58.69 -25.78 -32.11
C VAL A 329 -57.50 -24.83 -32.39
N ASP A 330 -57.41 -24.30 -33.61
CA ASP A 330 -56.18 -23.90 -34.31
C ASP A 330 -56.28 -22.48 -34.94
N GLN A 331 -55.16 -21.99 -35.52
CA GLN A 331 -55.02 -20.94 -36.57
C GLN A 331 -55.47 -19.48 -36.34
N SER A 332 -54.50 -18.55 -36.51
CA SER A 332 -54.41 -17.46 -37.52
C SER A 332 -53.43 -16.37 -37.05
N CYS A 333 -52.30 -16.05 -37.71
CA CYS A 333 -52.01 -15.54 -39.07
C CYS A 333 -52.20 -14.02 -39.25
N LEU A 334 -51.06 -13.31 -39.44
CA LEU A 334 -50.82 -12.13 -40.30
C LEU A 334 -51.64 -10.83 -39.98
N ASP A 335 -51.16 -9.59 -40.17
CA ASP A 335 -50.20 -9.06 -41.17
C ASP A 335 -49.43 -7.78 -40.71
N LEU A 336 -48.52 -7.30 -41.57
CA LEU A 336 -47.77 -6.01 -41.52
C LEU A 336 -48.47 -4.94 -42.43
N PRO A 337 -48.08 -3.62 -42.56
CA PRO A 337 -46.71 -3.08 -42.59
C PRO A 337 -46.49 -1.62 -42.06
N GLN A 338 -45.36 -1.01 -42.45
CA GLN A 338 -44.98 0.41 -42.27
C GLN A 338 -45.72 1.36 -43.25
N PRO A 339 -45.56 2.69 -43.10
CA PRO A 339 -44.75 3.42 -44.11
C PRO A 339 -43.81 4.51 -43.51
N GLN A 340 -43.21 5.33 -44.38
CA GLN A 340 -42.07 6.24 -44.12
C GLN A 340 -42.46 7.74 -44.20
N THR A 341 -41.51 8.59 -43.77
CA THR A 341 -41.18 9.98 -44.22
C THR A 341 -42.21 10.84 -44.96
N ASP A 342 -42.31 12.13 -44.57
CA ASP A 342 -41.91 13.22 -45.48
C ASP A 342 -41.60 14.57 -44.79
N ILE A 343 -41.05 15.52 -45.56
CA ILE A 343 -40.54 16.86 -45.14
C ILE A 343 -41.43 17.98 -45.71
N VAL A 344 -41.57 19.13 -45.02
CA VAL A 344 -41.71 20.48 -45.66
C VAL A 344 -41.54 21.62 -44.63
N ASN A 345 -40.96 22.75 -45.08
CA ASN A 345 -40.80 24.01 -44.32
C ASN A 345 -41.86 25.06 -44.74
N LEU A 346 -42.08 26.12 -43.92
CA LEU A 346 -41.87 27.56 -44.28
C LEU A 346 -42.78 28.56 -43.50
N THR A 347 -42.15 29.65 -43.01
CA THR A 347 -42.64 31.07 -42.93
C THR A 347 -43.92 31.45 -42.14
N GLY A 348 -43.91 32.68 -41.58
CA GLY A 348 -45.14 33.41 -41.16
C GLY A 348 -44.89 34.54 -40.14
N GLU A 349 -44.91 35.80 -40.57
CA GLU A 349 -44.46 36.95 -39.77
C GLU A 349 -45.55 37.70 -38.94
N SER A 350 -45.19 38.07 -37.70
CA SER A 350 -45.37 39.41 -37.10
C SER A 350 -46.73 39.93 -36.53
N THR A 351 -46.59 41.08 -35.84
CA THR A 351 -47.57 42.13 -35.48
C THR A 351 -48.49 42.02 -34.24
N ARG A 352 -47.94 42.53 -33.12
CA ARG A 352 -48.34 43.81 -32.45
C ARG A 352 -49.70 43.98 -31.73
N CYS A 353 -49.54 44.45 -30.48
CA CYS A 353 -50.25 45.54 -29.79
C CYS A 353 -51.47 45.25 -28.87
N VAL A 354 -51.51 46.06 -27.80
CA VAL A 354 -52.50 46.14 -26.72
C VAL A 354 -53.66 47.07 -27.14
N PRO A 355 -54.77 47.14 -26.37
CA PRO A 355 -54.90 48.33 -25.51
C PRO A 355 -55.47 48.09 -24.10
N ASP A 356 -55.33 49.13 -23.27
CA ASP A 356 -55.70 49.24 -21.86
C ASP A 356 -57.21 49.01 -21.53
N LEU A 357 -57.52 48.67 -20.26
CA LEU A 357 -58.14 49.62 -19.30
C LEU A 357 -58.50 49.02 -17.92
N ASN A 358 -57.78 49.46 -16.90
CA ASN A 358 -58.25 50.10 -15.65
C ASN A 358 -59.42 49.58 -14.77
N LEU A 359 -59.10 49.60 -13.46
CA LEU A 359 -59.88 50.08 -12.29
C LEU A 359 -60.92 49.20 -11.55
N SER A 360 -60.68 49.11 -10.23
CA SER A 360 -61.65 49.21 -9.11
C SER A 360 -62.62 48.02 -8.88
N ASP A 361 -63.20 47.83 -7.68
CA ASP A 361 -63.14 48.63 -6.45
C ASP A 361 -63.14 47.76 -5.15
N ARG A 362 -63.13 48.43 -3.99
CA ARG A 362 -63.09 47.95 -2.60
C ARG A 362 -64.35 47.19 -2.17
N ILE A 363 -64.25 46.50 -1.01
CA ILE A 363 -65.13 46.72 0.16
C ILE A 363 -64.47 46.14 1.44
N VAL A 364 -64.93 46.54 2.63
CA VAL A 364 -64.25 46.41 3.94
C VAL A 364 -65.25 45.89 5.01
N HIS A 365 -64.79 45.16 6.04
CA HIS A 365 -65.05 45.40 7.48
C HIS A 365 -64.68 44.21 8.42
N GLN A 366 -63.85 44.50 9.44
CA GLN A 366 -64.08 44.35 10.91
C GLN A 366 -64.91 43.16 11.49
N SER A 367 -64.70 42.68 12.74
CA SER A 367 -63.69 42.94 13.82
C SER A 367 -63.89 41.97 15.01
N VAL A 368 -63.07 42.08 16.07
CA VAL A 368 -63.36 41.94 17.54
C VAL A 368 -62.19 41.29 18.35
N ARG A 369 -62.02 41.74 19.60
CA ARG A 369 -61.02 41.38 20.66
C ARG A 369 -61.75 41.46 22.03
N PRO A 370 -61.16 41.20 23.24
CA PRO A 370 -59.74 41.14 23.65
C PRO A 370 -59.38 39.78 24.31
N ASP A 371 -58.34 39.53 25.13
CA ASP A 371 -57.21 40.33 25.67
C ASP A 371 -55.91 39.45 25.75
N GLY A 372 -54.96 39.39 26.71
CA GLY A 372 -54.62 40.11 27.96
C GLY A 372 -54.18 39.15 29.11
N ALA A 373 -53.35 39.51 30.10
CA ALA A 373 -52.52 40.72 30.26
C ALA A 373 -51.33 40.52 31.25
N VAL A 374 -50.10 40.70 30.74
CA VAL A 374 -48.86 41.29 31.34
C VAL A 374 -48.46 41.04 32.82
N LEU A 375 -47.25 40.47 33.05
CA LEU A 375 -46.10 41.09 33.79
C LEU A 375 -44.93 40.10 34.09
N SER A 376 -43.73 40.66 34.31
CA SER A 376 -42.45 40.03 34.74
C SER A 376 -41.83 40.91 35.88
N PRO A 377 -40.55 40.78 36.33
CA PRO A 377 -39.56 39.69 36.40
C PRO A 377 -38.95 39.53 37.85
N GLY A 378 -37.82 38.80 38.00
CA GLY A 378 -36.93 38.79 39.19
C GLY A 378 -35.91 37.63 39.10
N GLU A 379 -34.59 37.84 38.99
CA GLU A 379 -33.58 38.29 39.99
C GLU A 379 -33.22 37.24 41.06
N GLY A 380 -31.92 37.14 41.47
CA GLY A 380 -31.58 36.37 42.69
C GLY A 380 -30.27 35.55 42.80
N SER A 381 -29.13 35.97 42.23
CA SER A 381 -27.78 35.95 42.87
C SER A 381 -27.23 34.73 43.70
N ARG A 382 -25.94 34.38 43.43
CA ARG A 382 -24.87 34.00 44.42
C ARG A 382 -24.93 32.62 45.12
N GLU A 383 -23.88 32.04 45.73
CA GLU A 383 -22.38 32.08 45.68
C GLU A 383 -21.88 30.85 46.50
N GLY A 384 -20.55 30.61 46.67
CA GLY A 384 -20.06 30.00 47.93
C GLY A 384 -19.44 28.59 47.91
N GLU A 385 -18.18 28.55 47.49
CA GLU A 385 -17.08 27.61 47.76
C GLU A 385 -17.07 26.58 48.94
N ARG A 386 -16.45 25.42 48.63
CA ARG A 386 -15.36 24.69 49.35
C ARG A 386 -15.45 24.29 50.85
N ALA A 387 -15.61 22.97 51.05
CA ALA A 387 -14.72 22.04 51.81
C ALA A 387 -14.19 22.35 53.24
N ALA A 388 -14.40 21.41 54.19
CA ALA A 388 -13.36 20.46 54.65
C ALA A 388 -13.74 19.55 55.86
N SER A 389 -13.10 18.37 55.93
CA SER A 389 -12.77 17.52 57.10
C SER A 389 -13.84 16.88 58.03
N SER A 390 -13.98 15.55 57.92
CA SER A 390 -13.72 14.51 58.96
C SER A 390 -14.49 14.53 60.30
N SER A 391 -15.11 13.44 60.80
CA SER A 391 -14.56 12.06 60.83
C SER A 391 -15.58 10.91 61.07
N ARG A 392 -15.29 9.76 60.43
CA ARG A 392 -15.55 8.33 60.78
C ARG A 392 -16.92 7.83 61.32
N ALA A 393 -17.53 6.89 60.57
CA ALA A 393 -17.89 5.52 61.08
C ALA A 393 -18.34 4.49 59.99
N ALA A 394 -17.40 3.74 59.38
CA ALA A 394 -17.55 2.39 58.79
C ALA A 394 -18.58 2.15 57.62
N PRO A 395 -18.67 0.94 57.01
CA PRO A 395 -17.76 0.50 55.94
C PRO A 395 -18.46 0.02 54.62
N ALA A 396 -17.71 -0.63 53.73
CA ALA A 396 -17.94 -0.65 52.28
C ALA A 396 -18.73 -1.83 51.65
N PHE A 397 -19.11 -1.59 50.39
CA PHE A 397 -19.45 -2.48 49.25
C PHE A 397 -18.33 -3.53 48.94
N PRO A 398 -18.51 -4.60 48.10
CA PRO A 398 -19.07 -4.50 46.73
C PRO A 398 -19.93 -5.67 46.19
N GLU A 399 -20.12 -5.62 44.86
CA GLU A 399 -21.14 -6.25 44.02
C GLU A 399 -20.99 -7.78 43.82
N ARG A 400 -22.00 -8.42 43.19
CA ARG A 400 -22.01 -9.87 42.93
C ARG A 400 -22.20 -10.24 41.46
N HIS A 401 -21.28 -11.09 41.01
CA HIS A 401 -21.27 -11.88 39.78
C HIS A 401 -22.58 -12.62 39.47
N THR A 402 -22.87 -12.79 38.18
CA THR A 402 -23.63 -13.94 37.66
C THR A 402 -22.65 -15.09 37.36
N GLY A 403 -22.52 -16.04 38.29
CA GLY A 403 -21.65 -17.21 38.14
C GLY A 403 -22.35 -18.44 37.56
N THR A 404 -21.59 -19.31 36.91
CA THR A 404 -22.04 -20.60 36.36
C THR A 404 -22.10 -21.70 37.44
N ARG A 405 -23.14 -22.54 37.42
CA ARG A 405 -23.04 -24.00 37.75
C ARG A 405 -24.32 -24.81 37.53
N THR A 406 -24.15 -25.99 36.92
CA THR A 406 -24.94 -27.22 37.15
C THR A 406 -24.36 -27.99 38.37
N PRO A 407 -24.89 -29.14 38.84
CA PRO A 407 -26.08 -29.90 38.41
C PRO A 407 -27.07 -30.24 39.55
N TYR A 408 -28.12 -31.03 39.26
CA TYR A 408 -28.77 -31.91 40.24
C TYR A 408 -29.34 -33.17 39.53
N ILE A 409 -29.46 -34.30 40.25
CA ILE A 409 -29.88 -35.62 39.73
C ILE A 409 -31.03 -36.18 40.57
N ALA A 410 -32.05 -36.78 39.93
CA ALA A 410 -33.03 -37.67 40.58
C ALA A 410 -33.67 -38.70 39.60
N ASN A 411 -33.10 -39.90 39.58
CA ASN A 411 -33.62 -41.26 39.24
C ASN A 411 -34.99 -41.45 38.52
N GLY A 412 -35.06 -42.36 37.52
CA GLY A 412 -36.33 -42.70 36.85
C GLY A 412 -36.47 -43.93 35.91
N ARG A 413 -35.58 -44.94 35.95
CA ARG A 413 -35.68 -46.31 35.32
C ARG A 413 -36.26 -46.53 33.89
N GLU A 414 -35.40 -47.14 33.05
CA GLU A 414 -35.64 -48.35 32.20
C GLU A 414 -36.93 -48.53 31.36
N LEU A 415 -36.79 -48.75 30.04
CA LEU A 415 -37.13 -50.02 29.36
C LEU A 415 -36.67 -50.07 27.88
N ILE A 416 -36.78 -51.24 27.22
CA ILE A 416 -36.03 -51.62 26.00
C ILE A 416 -36.94 -52.03 24.83
N HIS A 417 -36.80 -51.35 23.67
CA HIS A 417 -37.29 -51.73 22.32
C HIS A 417 -38.82 -51.95 22.14
N PRO A 418 -39.38 -52.18 20.91
CA PRO A 418 -38.80 -52.14 19.55
C PRO A 418 -39.46 -51.09 18.61
N THR A 419 -39.17 -51.17 17.30
CA THR A 419 -39.73 -50.31 16.23
C THR A 419 -41.02 -50.85 15.61
N PRO A 420 -41.80 -49.99 14.92
CA PRO A 420 -42.59 -50.37 13.74
C PRO A 420 -42.02 -49.78 12.43
N ARG A 421 -42.38 -50.39 11.29
CA ARG A 421 -41.90 -50.04 9.93
C ARG A 421 -43.01 -49.41 9.07
N SER A 422 -42.64 -48.59 8.09
CA SER A 422 -43.01 -48.73 6.64
C SER A 422 -42.74 -47.41 5.88
N SER A 423 -42.44 -47.39 4.57
CA SER A 423 -42.20 -48.46 3.59
C SER A 423 -41.01 -48.11 2.68
N GLU A 424 -40.28 -49.12 2.18
CA GLU A 424 -39.23 -48.91 1.16
C GLU A 424 -39.83 -48.43 -0.19
N ALA A 425 -39.04 -47.63 -0.92
CA ALA A 425 -39.14 -47.52 -2.38
C ALA A 425 -37.73 -47.64 -2.98
N ARG A 426 -37.38 -48.84 -3.48
CA ARG A 426 -36.02 -49.16 -3.97
C ARG A 426 -35.72 -48.48 -5.31
N GLY A 427 -34.96 -47.38 -5.29
CA GLY A 427 -34.31 -46.81 -6.47
C GLY A 427 -32.83 -47.17 -6.52
N ARG A 428 -32.42 -48.08 -7.43
CA ARG A 428 -30.99 -48.32 -7.73
C ARG A 428 -30.44 -47.20 -8.63
N THR A 429 -29.89 -46.15 -8.04
CA THR A 429 -29.05 -45.18 -8.75
C THR A 429 -27.57 -45.44 -8.46
N ARG A 430 -26.77 -45.66 -9.52
CA ARG A 430 -25.30 -45.63 -9.43
C ARG A 430 -24.85 -44.24 -8.90
N PRO A 431 -23.74 -44.15 -8.16
CA PRO A 431 -23.15 -42.85 -7.83
C PRO A 431 -22.70 -42.14 -9.12
N THR A 432 -23.40 -41.07 -9.49
CA THR A 432 -22.97 -40.20 -10.58
C THR A 432 -21.76 -39.39 -10.14
N ARG A 433 -20.68 -39.43 -10.93
CA ARG A 433 -19.53 -38.52 -10.77
C ARG A 433 -20.02 -37.07 -10.92
N HIS A 434 -20.32 -36.40 -9.82
CA HIS A 434 -20.32 -34.94 -9.78
C HIS A 434 -18.88 -34.49 -9.54
N GLY A 435 -18.19 -34.14 -10.61
CA GLY A 435 -16.95 -33.38 -10.50
C GLY A 435 -17.22 -32.03 -9.85
N ILE A 436 -16.26 -31.54 -9.06
CA ILE A 436 -16.24 -30.14 -8.64
C ILE A 436 -16.15 -29.30 -9.91
N SER A 437 -17.07 -28.36 -10.11
CA SER A 437 -16.98 -27.43 -11.24
C SER A 437 -16.01 -26.30 -10.88
N PRO A 438 -14.87 -26.14 -11.57
CA PRO A 438 -13.89 -25.10 -11.27
C PRO A 438 -14.35 -23.68 -11.66
N TYR A 439 -15.59 -23.53 -12.15
CA TYR A 439 -16.21 -22.28 -12.59
C TYR A 439 -17.33 -21.79 -11.65
N SER A 440 -17.27 -22.11 -10.35
CA SER A 440 -18.17 -21.55 -9.33
C SER A 440 -17.48 -20.39 -8.60
N ASP A 441 -18.11 -19.21 -8.57
CA ASP A 441 -17.61 -18.02 -7.85
C ASP A 441 -17.54 -18.18 -6.31
N ASP A 442 -18.12 -19.27 -5.81
CA ASP A 442 -17.91 -19.83 -4.47
C ASP A 442 -18.09 -21.36 -4.55
N PRO A 443 -17.02 -22.18 -4.50
CA PRO A 443 -17.11 -23.63 -4.48
C PRO A 443 -17.37 -24.14 -3.05
N PRO A 444 -18.13 -25.24 -2.88
CA PRO A 444 -18.47 -25.75 -1.55
C PRO A 444 -17.22 -26.18 -0.78
N LEU A 445 -17.21 -25.95 0.53
CA LEU A 445 -16.16 -26.42 1.42
C LEU A 445 -16.08 -27.98 1.39
N PRO A 446 -14.88 -28.55 1.54
CA PRO A 446 -14.68 -30.00 1.56
C PRO A 446 -15.41 -30.67 2.74
N PRO A 447 -15.73 -31.98 2.64
CA PRO A 447 -16.11 -32.80 3.79
C PRO A 447 -15.11 -32.65 4.96
N ARG A 448 -15.60 -32.58 6.20
CA ARG A 448 -14.81 -32.24 7.40
C ARG A 448 -13.49 -33.00 7.55
N ALA A 449 -13.42 -34.28 7.17
CA ALA A 449 -12.16 -35.05 7.20
C ALA A 449 -11.08 -34.48 6.25
N LEU A 450 -11.46 -34.13 5.01
CA LEU A 450 -10.55 -33.51 4.05
C LEU A 450 -10.23 -32.05 4.43
N GLY A 451 -11.16 -31.35 5.06
CA GLY A 451 -10.92 -30.03 5.64
C GLY A 451 -9.89 -30.04 6.77
N LEU A 452 -9.86 -31.08 7.61
CA LEU A 452 -8.81 -31.25 8.63
C LEU A 452 -7.43 -31.44 7.98
N ALA A 453 -7.33 -32.19 6.89
CA ALA A 453 -6.07 -32.33 6.15
C ALA A 453 -5.61 -31.00 5.51
N LEU A 454 -6.52 -30.14 5.05
CA LEU A 454 -6.17 -28.78 4.63
C LEU A 454 -5.71 -27.89 5.79
N LEU A 455 -6.29 -28.02 6.99
CA LEU A 455 -5.77 -27.34 8.19
C LEU A 455 -4.38 -27.85 8.57
N GLU A 456 -4.11 -29.15 8.44
CA GLU A 456 -2.79 -29.70 8.72
C GLU A 456 -1.75 -29.16 7.73
N ILE A 457 -2.05 -29.15 6.42
CA ILE A 457 -1.20 -28.52 5.40
C ILE A 457 -0.96 -27.03 5.73
N TYR A 458 -1.98 -26.28 6.15
CA TYR A 458 -1.81 -24.89 6.58
C TYR A 458 -0.80 -24.78 7.73
N PHE A 459 -1.01 -25.49 8.85
CA PHE A 459 -0.15 -25.37 10.03
C PHE A 459 1.26 -25.93 9.81
N SER A 460 1.42 -26.93 8.93
CA SER A 460 2.73 -27.52 8.61
C SER A 460 3.50 -26.80 7.50
N ARG A 461 2.94 -25.76 6.85
CA ARG A 461 3.60 -25.05 5.71
C ARG A 461 3.61 -23.53 5.83
N ILE A 462 2.73 -22.93 6.65
CA ILE A 462 2.62 -21.47 6.78
C ILE A 462 3.36 -20.98 8.01
N TYR A 463 4.46 -20.26 7.78
CA TYR A 463 5.43 -19.88 8.80
C TYR A 463 4.87 -19.02 9.96
N ASN A 464 3.80 -18.26 9.73
CA ASN A 464 3.13 -17.45 10.76
C ASN A 464 1.84 -18.10 11.32
N ALA A 465 1.54 -19.36 10.99
CA ALA A 465 0.38 -20.07 11.50
C ALA A 465 0.36 -20.12 13.04
N SER A 466 1.48 -20.54 13.65
CA SER A 466 1.68 -20.62 15.11
C SER A 466 1.83 -19.25 15.79
N LEU A 467 1.98 -18.17 15.01
CA LEU A 467 1.88 -16.80 15.51
C LEU A 467 0.41 -16.38 15.57
N LEU A 468 -0.31 -16.49 14.46
CA LEU A 468 -1.71 -16.07 14.35
C LEU A 468 -2.69 -16.91 15.20
N PHE A 469 -2.40 -18.19 15.39
CA PHE A 469 -3.35 -19.17 15.93
C PHE A 469 -2.71 -20.16 16.90
N GLN A 470 -3.53 -20.66 17.83
CA GLN A 470 -3.29 -21.91 18.55
C GLN A 470 -3.87 -23.07 17.72
N LYS A 471 -3.03 -24.03 17.29
CA LYS A 471 -3.46 -25.15 16.42
C LYS A 471 -4.63 -25.93 17.01
N HIS A 472 -4.51 -26.30 18.28
CA HIS A 472 -5.55 -27.06 18.98
C HIS A 472 -6.90 -26.32 19.06
N VAL A 473 -6.91 -24.99 19.23
CA VAL A 473 -8.13 -24.17 19.26
C VAL A 473 -8.82 -24.19 17.90
N VAL A 474 -8.07 -23.99 16.81
CA VAL A 474 -8.62 -23.96 15.44
C VAL A 474 -9.18 -25.33 15.04
N PHE A 475 -8.45 -26.41 15.29
CA PHE A 475 -8.91 -27.77 15.00
C PHE A 475 -10.18 -28.13 15.77
N HIS A 476 -10.23 -27.83 17.07
CA HIS A 476 -11.40 -28.08 17.92
C HIS A 476 -12.62 -27.22 17.50
N GLY A 477 -12.40 -25.94 17.17
CA GLY A 477 -13.45 -25.06 16.63
C GLY A 477 -13.98 -25.54 15.28
N TYR A 478 -13.11 -26.01 14.39
CA TYR A 478 -13.52 -26.59 13.10
C TYR A 478 -14.26 -27.94 13.26
N LEU A 479 -13.85 -28.78 14.22
CA LEU A 479 -14.52 -30.04 14.58
C LEU A 479 -15.92 -29.84 15.17
N LYS A 480 -16.16 -28.74 15.90
CA LYS A 480 -17.50 -28.36 16.35
C LYS A 480 -18.31 -27.71 15.22
N GLY A 481 -17.71 -26.77 14.49
CA GLY A 481 -18.38 -25.91 13.50
C GLY A 481 -18.50 -24.46 13.97
N ASP A 482 -17.76 -24.11 15.03
CA ASP A 482 -17.74 -22.78 15.65
C ASP A 482 -16.81 -21.81 14.89
N LEU A 483 -15.93 -22.34 14.02
CA LEU A 483 -14.95 -21.57 13.24
C LEU A 483 -15.62 -20.88 12.03
N PRO A 484 -15.60 -19.53 11.92
CA PRO A 484 -16.34 -18.81 10.87
C PRO A 484 -15.88 -19.10 9.44
N ASN A 485 -16.84 -19.16 8.50
CA ASN A 485 -16.61 -19.55 7.10
C ASN A 485 -15.56 -18.69 6.38
N ILE A 486 -15.56 -17.37 6.60
CA ILE A 486 -14.53 -16.42 6.17
C ILE A 486 -13.10 -16.94 6.44
N LEU A 487 -12.84 -17.37 7.68
CA LEU A 487 -11.52 -17.83 8.11
C LEU A 487 -11.22 -19.23 7.56
N VAL A 488 -12.20 -20.14 7.56
CA VAL A 488 -12.07 -21.47 6.94
C VAL A 488 -11.68 -21.35 5.46
N LYS A 489 -12.35 -20.48 4.69
CA LYS A 489 -12.04 -20.21 3.28
C LYS A 489 -10.65 -19.61 3.09
N ALA A 490 -10.24 -18.68 3.95
CA ALA A 490 -8.90 -18.08 3.90
C ALA A 490 -7.78 -19.11 4.17
N MET A 491 -7.91 -19.92 5.23
CA MET A 491 -6.94 -20.97 5.56
C MET A 491 -6.89 -22.06 4.49
N PHE A 492 -8.03 -22.49 3.95
CA PHE A 492 -8.07 -23.49 2.87
C PHE A 492 -7.51 -22.95 1.56
N ALA A 493 -7.77 -21.69 1.20
CA ALA A 493 -7.12 -21.07 0.04
C ALA A 493 -5.60 -21.08 0.21
N LEU A 494 -5.08 -20.68 1.37
CA LEU A 494 -3.64 -20.69 1.62
C LEU A 494 -3.03 -22.10 1.59
N ALA A 495 -3.73 -23.11 2.11
CA ALA A 495 -3.32 -24.51 2.01
C ALA A 495 -3.26 -25.03 0.56
N THR A 496 -4.10 -24.52 -0.36
CA THR A 496 -4.10 -24.98 -1.76
C THR A 496 -2.83 -24.63 -2.55
N LEU A 497 -1.99 -23.70 -2.07
CA LEU A 497 -0.69 -23.41 -2.68
C LEU A 497 0.25 -24.63 -2.72
N PHE A 498 0.06 -25.58 -1.80
CA PHE A 498 0.88 -26.79 -1.66
C PHE A 498 0.25 -28.03 -2.32
N LEU A 499 -0.86 -27.86 -3.04
CA LEU A 499 -1.56 -28.92 -3.77
C LEU A 499 -1.16 -28.90 -5.25
N ASP A 500 0.12 -29.15 -5.52
CA ASP A 500 0.72 -29.17 -6.86
C ASP A 500 0.03 -30.22 -7.77
N PRO A 501 -0.56 -29.84 -8.93
CA PRO A 501 -1.12 -30.78 -9.88
C PRO A 501 -0.08 -31.54 -10.71
N ASP A 502 1.13 -30.96 -10.91
CA ASP A 502 2.18 -31.54 -11.77
C ASP A 502 2.99 -32.63 -11.05
N ARG A 503 2.62 -32.98 -9.81
CA ARG A 503 3.23 -34.07 -9.01
C ARG A 503 2.93 -35.49 -9.53
N GLN A 504 2.33 -35.64 -10.71
CA GLN A 504 2.11 -36.93 -11.35
C GLN A 504 3.39 -37.43 -12.01
N HIS A 505 3.96 -38.50 -11.43
CA HIS A 505 5.19 -39.20 -11.84
C HIS A 505 6.53 -38.56 -11.44
N GLU A 506 6.87 -38.67 -10.15
CA GLU A 506 8.23 -39.09 -9.78
C GLU A 506 8.23 -39.88 -8.43
N ASN A 507 8.43 -41.20 -8.53
CA ASN A 507 8.82 -42.12 -7.44
C ASN A 507 7.95 -42.23 -6.17
N ALA A 508 6.62 -42.04 -6.24
CA ALA A 508 5.71 -42.47 -5.18
C ALA A 508 5.52 -44.01 -5.19
N THR A 509 5.99 -44.70 -4.15
CA THR A 509 5.70 -46.14 -3.93
C THR A 509 4.24 -46.37 -3.56
N SER A 510 3.71 -47.52 -3.95
CA SER A 510 2.26 -47.76 -4.04
C SER A 510 1.56 -48.02 -2.70
N LEU A 511 1.36 -46.99 -1.89
CA LEU A 511 0.35 -46.98 -0.80
C LEU A 511 -0.08 -45.56 -0.35
N GLU A 512 0.82 -44.57 -0.35
CA GLU A 512 0.53 -43.20 0.12
C GLU A 512 -0.25 -42.33 -0.90
N ALA A 513 -0.17 -42.66 -2.19
CA ALA A 513 -0.81 -41.95 -3.30
C ALA A 513 -2.34 -42.20 -3.38
N SER A 514 -3.07 -41.82 -2.33
CA SER A 514 -4.54 -41.93 -2.30
C SER A 514 -5.25 -40.76 -1.61
N GLU A 515 -4.66 -40.13 -0.59
CA GLU A 515 -5.28 -38.98 0.09
C GLU A 515 -4.92 -37.64 -0.59
N LEU A 516 -3.66 -37.44 -1.01
CA LEU A 516 -3.27 -36.24 -1.77
C LEU A 516 -4.02 -36.13 -3.11
N ASP A 517 -4.21 -37.22 -3.85
CA ASP A 517 -5.02 -37.30 -5.08
C ASP A 517 -6.50 -36.89 -4.91
N VAL A 518 -7.01 -36.95 -3.68
CA VAL A 518 -8.34 -36.47 -3.32
C VAL A 518 -8.30 -34.98 -2.96
N LEU A 519 -7.24 -34.52 -2.30
CA LEU A 519 -7.02 -33.11 -1.95
C LEU A 519 -6.68 -32.24 -3.17
N GLN A 520 -5.86 -32.71 -4.12
CA GLN A 520 -5.47 -32.01 -5.36
C GLN A 520 -6.68 -31.43 -6.13
N ARG A 521 -7.84 -32.10 -6.06
CA ARG A 521 -9.09 -31.66 -6.70
C ARG A 521 -9.55 -30.27 -6.20
N TYR A 522 -9.21 -29.93 -4.96
CA TYR A 522 -9.48 -28.64 -4.34
C TYR A 522 -8.40 -27.59 -4.62
N GLY A 523 -7.26 -27.94 -5.22
CA GLY A 523 -6.25 -26.96 -5.65
C GLY A 523 -6.85 -25.87 -6.55
N SER A 524 -7.75 -26.28 -7.46
CA SER A 524 -8.54 -25.37 -8.31
C SER A 524 -9.51 -24.45 -7.57
N CYS A 525 -9.88 -24.76 -6.32
CA CYS A 525 -10.85 -24.00 -5.52
C CYS A 525 -10.22 -22.80 -4.79
N GLY A 526 -8.90 -22.79 -4.59
CA GLY A 526 -8.21 -21.79 -3.78
C GLY A 526 -8.52 -20.34 -4.15
N LEU A 527 -8.45 -20.01 -5.45
CA LEU A 527 -8.70 -18.65 -5.94
C LEU A 527 -10.15 -18.20 -5.71
N ALA A 528 -11.11 -19.11 -5.80
CA ALA A 528 -12.52 -18.78 -5.59
C ALA A 528 -12.87 -18.68 -4.10
N TRP A 529 -12.28 -19.52 -3.25
CA TRP A 529 -12.35 -19.35 -1.79
C TRP A 529 -11.70 -18.04 -1.33
N ALA A 530 -10.52 -17.70 -1.85
CA ALA A 530 -9.86 -16.42 -1.57
C ALA A 530 -10.71 -15.23 -2.01
N LYS A 531 -11.20 -15.21 -3.26
CA LYS A 531 -12.11 -14.15 -3.74
C LYS A 531 -13.39 -14.06 -2.91
N SER A 532 -13.95 -15.18 -2.46
CA SER A 532 -15.12 -15.15 -1.57
C SER A 532 -14.79 -14.61 -0.19
N ALA A 533 -13.67 -15.02 0.40
CA ALA A 533 -13.27 -14.59 1.73
C ALA A 533 -12.87 -13.11 1.75
N VAL A 534 -12.18 -12.58 0.71
CA VAL A 534 -11.91 -11.14 0.58
C VAL A 534 -13.20 -10.32 0.59
N ARG A 535 -14.22 -10.70 -0.19
CA ARG A 535 -15.51 -9.99 -0.22
C ARG A 535 -16.18 -9.93 1.16
N GLU A 536 -16.16 -11.05 1.89
CA GLU A 536 -16.71 -11.17 3.24
C GLU A 536 -15.86 -10.38 4.26
N ALA A 537 -14.53 -10.42 4.12
CA ALA A 537 -13.57 -9.79 5.01
C ALA A 537 -13.53 -8.26 4.88
N SER A 538 -13.53 -7.72 3.67
CA SER A 538 -13.50 -6.28 3.43
C SER A 538 -14.76 -5.59 3.96
N SER A 539 -15.95 -6.17 3.72
CA SER A 539 -17.20 -5.65 4.32
C SER A 539 -17.13 -5.71 5.85
N SER A 540 -16.76 -6.88 6.40
CA SER A 540 -16.65 -7.07 7.85
C SER A 540 -15.65 -6.09 8.51
N ALA A 541 -14.50 -5.83 7.89
CA ALA A 541 -13.46 -4.96 8.43
C ALA A 541 -13.86 -3.47 8.43
N ILE A 542 -14.73 -3.06 7.50
CA ILE A 542 -15.28 -1.71 7.42
C ILE A 542 -16.47 -1.53 8.37
N GLU A 543 -17.32 -2.55 8.51
CA GLU A 543 -18.53 -2.50 9.33
C GLU A 543 -18.26 -2.74 10.82
N GLN A 544 -17.58 -3.84 11.16
CA GLN A 544 -17.25 -4.29 12.52
C GLN A 544 -15.95 -5.12 12.51
N PRO A 545 -14.76 -4.48 12.52
CA PRO A 545 -13.49 -5.20 12.54
C PRO A 545 -13.41 -6.12 13.77
N SER A 546 -12.76 -7.27 13.61
CA SER A 546 -12.64 -8.29 14.66
C SER A 546 -11.34 -9.08 14.53
N LEU A 547 -10.97 -9.84 15.57
CA LEU A 547 -9.81 -10.75 15.54
C LEU A 547 -9.90 -11.72 14.34
N VAL A 548 -11.06 -12.36 14.16
CA VAL A 548 -11.28 -13.35 13.09
C VAL A 548 -11.20 -12.70 11.71
N THR A 549 -11.77 -11.49 11.55
CA THR A 549 -11.68 -10.74 10.29
C THR A 549 -10.23 -10.40 9.95
N THR A 550 -9.48 -9.95 10.96
CA THR A 550 -8.07 -9.54 10.83
C THR A 550 -7.17 -10.74 10.51
N GLN A 551 -7.34 -11.84 11.25
CA GLN A 551 -6.68 -13.12 11.01
C GLN A 551 -6.97 -13.69 9.61
N ALA A 552 -8.22 -13.56 9.13
CA ALA A 552 -8.59 -13.99 7.79
C ALA A 552 -7.96 -13.10 6.70
N LEU A 553 -7.93 -11.78 6.89
CA LEU A 553 -7.22 -10.85 5.99
C LEU A 553 -5.72 -11.16 5.91
N GLU A 554 -5.06 -11.42 7.03
CA GLU A 554 -3.63 -11.79 7.05
C GLU A 554 -3.38 -13.13 6.32
N CYS A 555 -4.25 -14.13 6.50
CA CYS A 555 -4.17 -15.39 5.72
C CYS A 555 -4.38 -15.15 4.21
N LEU A 556 -5.26 -14.21 3.84
CA LEU A 556 -5.51 -13.85 2.45
C LEU A 556 -4.34 -13.05 1.85
N GLN A 557 -3.69 -12.18 2.61
CA GLN A 557 -2.52 -11.42 2.18
C GLN A 557 -1.41 -12.38 1.72
N LEU A 558 -1.11 -13.41 2.53
CA LEU A 558 -0.15 -14.46 2.14
C LEU A 558 -0.61 -15.33 0.94
N TYR A 559 -1.92 -15.50 0.73
CA TYR A 559 -2.41 -16.24 -0.44
C TYR A 559 -2.20 -15.45 -1.73
N TRP A 560 -2.52 -14.16 -1.70
CA TRP A 560 -2.31 -13.25 -2.82
C TRP A 560 -0.82 -13.06 -3.11
N PHE A 561 0.03 -12.99 -2.09
CA PHE A 561 1.49 -13.09 -2.22
C PHE A 561 1.89 -14.39 -2.93
N GLY A 562 1.42 -15.54 -2.45
CA GLY A 562 1.77 -16.86 -2.98
C GLY A 562 1.47 -17.04 -4.47
N ILE A 563 0.37 -16.43 -4.97
CA ILE A 563 0.02 -16.49 -6.40
C ILE A 563 0.57 -15.32 -7.24
N GLY A 564 1.22 -14.32 -6.64
CA GLY A 564 1.77 -13.14 -7.33
C GLY A 564 0.75 -12.04 -7.67
N ASN A 565 -0.20 -11.75 -6.76
CA ASN A 565 -1.19 -10.67 -6.92
C ASN A 565 -0.99 -9.55 -5.88
N PHE A 566 -0.03 -8.67 -6.14
CA PHE A 566 0.41 -7.59 -5.24
C PHE A 566 -0.73 -6.63 -4.82
N GLN A 567 -1.63 -6.26 -5.73
CA GLN A 567 -2.77 -5.38 -5.42
C GLN A 567 -3.70 -5.98 -4.34
N SER A 568 -4.06 -7.26 -4.45
CA SER A 568 -4.91 -7.93 -3.44
C SER A 568 -4.13 -8.24 -2.16
N CYS A 569 -2.82 -8.46 -2.26
CA CYS A 569 -1.88 -8.63 -1.16
C CYS A 569 -1.87 -7.38 -0.26
N SER A 570 -1.48 -6.23 -0.84
CA SER A 570 -1.36 -4.94 -0.18
C SER A 570 -2.70 -4.44 0.38
N LEU A 571 -3.82 -4.67 -0.32
CA LEU A 571 -5.16 -4.35 0.19
C LEU A 571 -5.51 -5.17 1.44
N CYS A 572 -5.27 -6.49 1.43
CA CYS A 572 -5.56 -7.35 2.58
C CYS A 572 -4.69 -6.99 3.78
N LEU A 573 -3.38 -6.79 3.57
CA LEU A 573 -2.43 -6.38 4.58
C LEU A 573 -2.77 -5.01 5.18
N SER A 574 -3.09 -4.02 4.34
CA SER A 574 -3.50 -2.68 4.79
C SER A 574 -4.75 -2.71 5.65
N LEU A 575 -5.78 -3.50 5.25
CA LEU A 575 -6.99 -3.67 6.05
C LEU A 575 -6.72 -4.41 7.37
N ALA A 576 -5.86 -5.43 7.38
CA ALA A 576 -5.50 -6.17 8.58
C ALA A 576 -4.72 -5.30 9.58
N TYR A 577 -3.69 -4.58 9.11
CA TYR A 577 -2.89 -3.68 9.94
C TYR A 577 -3.74 -2.56 10.53
N ARG A 578 -4.60 -1.90 9.72
CA ARG A 578 -5.54 -0.87 10.21
C ARG A 578 -6.57 -1.45 11.20
N SER A 579 -7.05 -2.68 11.00
CA SER A 579 -7.96 -3.33 11.95
C SER A 579 -7.30 -3.55 13.31
N CYS A 580 -6.04 -3.99 13.36
CA CYS A 580 -5.29 -4.14 14.60
C CYS A 580 -5.18 -2.82 15.39
N HIS A 581 -4.96 -1.71 14.70
CA HIS A 581 -4.90 -0.37 15.30
C HIS A 581 -6.26 0.09 15.83
N LEU A 582 -7.33 -0.06 15.04
CA LEU A 582 -8.69 0.30 15.45
C LEU A 582 -9.18 -0.52 16.66
N LEU A 583 -8.72 -1.76 16.78
CA LEU A 583 -9.03 -2.67 17.90
C LEU A 583 -8.04 -2.58 19.08
N GLY A 584 -7.02 -1.71 18.99
CA GLY A 584 -6.05 -1.47 20.05
C GLY A 584 -5.14 -2.66 20.37
N TYR A 585 -4.91 -3.57 19.43
CA TYR A 585 -4.09 -4.78 19.61
C TYR A 585 -2.60 -4.47 19.87
N ASN A 586 -2.17 -3.26 19.52
CA ASN A 586 -0.86 -2.67 19.82
C ASN A 586 -0.79 -1.99 21.20
N ARG A 587 -1.61 -2.40 22.18
CA ARG A 587 -1.68 -1.81 23.53
C ARG A 587 -0.30 -1.82 24.22
N ARG A 588 0.22 -0.64 24.52
CA ARG A 588 1.42 -0.44 25.37
C ARG A 588 1.08 -0.65 26.84
N LEU A 589 1.97 -1.30 27.59
CA LEU A 589 1.87 -1.45 29.05
C LEU A 589 2.75 -0.40 29.74
N ASN A 590 2.11 0.61 30.33
CA ASN A 590 2.78 1.74 30.98
C ASN A 590 2.81 1.63 32.51
N ASP A 591 1.69 1.32 33.17
CA ASP A 591 1.58 1.27 34.63
C ASP A 591 0.87 -0.02 35.07
N GLY A 592 1.66 -1.07 35.34
CA GLY A 592 1.15 -2.39 35.73
C GLY A 592 0.60 -3.25 34.58
N CYS A 593 0.22 -4.48 34.92
CA CYS A 593 -0.41 -5.44 34.02
C CYS A 593 -1.57 -6.09 34.80
N ASN A 594 -2.76 -6.15 34.20
CA ASN A 594 -3.95 -6.74 34.82
C ASN A 594 -4.13 -8.18 34.32
N ASP A 595 -4.84 -9.03 35.08
CA ASP A 595 -5.12 -10.43 34.68
C ASP A 595 -5.72 -10.55 33.27
N LEU A 596 -6.49 -9.55 32.82
CA LEU A 596 -7.06 -9.46 31.48
C LEU A 596 -5.99 -9.34 30.37
N ASP A 597 -4.87 -8.67 30.64
CA ASP A 597 -3.73 -8.52 29.71
C ASP A 597 -2.89 -9.81 29.61
N LEU A 598 -3.08 -10.74 30.55
CA LEU A 598 -2.51 -12.09 30.59
C LEU A 598 -3.50 -13.18 30.13
N SER A 599 -4.62 -12.80 29.50
CA SER A 599 -5.57 -13.75 28.90
C SER A 599 -5.07 -14.26 27.54
N LEU A 600 -5.44 -15.50 27.19
CA LEU A 600 -5.16 -16.08 25.86
C LEU A 600 -5.75 -15.22 24.73
N GLU A 601 -6.91 -14.60 24.94
CA GLU A 601 -7.54 -13.69 23.98
C GLU A 601 -6.68 -12.43 23.76
N SER A 602 -6.19 -11.81 24.83
CA SER A 602 -5.28 -10.65 24.73
C SER A 602 -3.97 -11.01 24.04
N GLU A 603 -3.44 -12.21 24.24
CA GLU A 603 -2.25 -12.68 23.55
C GLU A 603 -2.50 -13.02 22.06
N LEU A 604 -3.64 -13.62 21.70
CA LEU A 604 -4.01 -13.84 20.30
C LEU A 604 -4.22 -12.50 19.56
N ASN A 605 -4.84 -11.52 20.20
CA ASN A 605 -4.94 -10.14 19.70
C ASN A 605 -3.54 -9.54 19.45
N ARG A 606 -2.66 -9.61 20.46
CA ARG A 606 -1.27 -9.10 20.40
C ARG A 606 -0.45 -9.77 19.30
N ARG A 607 -0.56 -11.08 19.15
CA ARG A 607 0.13 -11.85 18.09
C ARG A 607 -0.44 -11.57 16.70
N CYS A 608 -1.74 -11.35 16.57
CA CYS A 608 -2.35 -10.92 15.31
C CYS A 608 -1.78 -9.56 14.85
N PHE A 609 -1.62 -8.60 15.78
CA PHE A 609 -0.91 -7.36 15.50
C PHE A 609 0.55 -7.60 15.08
N TRP A 610 1.31 -8.41 15.82
CA TRP A 610 2.70 -8.70 15.45
C TRP A 610 2.84 -9.43 14.11
N ALA A 611 1.87 -10.27 13.72
CA ALA A 611 1.85 -10.91 12.40
C ALA A 611 1.66 -9.88 11.27
N CYS A 612 0.65 -9.01 11.39
CA CYS A 612 0.40 -7.95 10.41
C CYS A 612 1.59 -6.98 10.34
N TRP A 613 2.20 -6.62 11.48
CA TRP A 613 3.40 -5.79 11.54
C TRP A 613 4.62 -6.45 10.89
N ILE A 614 4.83 -7.75 11.09
CA ILE A 614 5.87 -8.52 10.40
C ILE A 614 5.63 -8.46 8.88
N SER A 615 4.41 -8.74 8.41
CA SER A 615 4.07 -8.65 6.98
C SER A 615 4.27 -7.24 6.41
N THR A 616 3.88 -6.19 7.13
CA THR A 616 4.18 -4.79 6.78
C THR A 616 5.69 -4.54 6.65
N CYS A 617 6.51 -5.01 7.60
CA CYS A 617 7.97 -4.90 7.54
C CYS A 617 8.62 -5.76 6.43
N VAL A 618 8.01 -6.86 6.00
CA VAL A 618 8.48 -7.62 4.83
C VAL A 618 8.16 -6.85 3.54
N SER A 619 6.92 -6.38 3.40
CA SER A 619 6.42 -5.72 2.17
C SER A 619 6.77 -4.24 2.03
N MET A 620 7.41 -3.62 3.03
CA MET A 620 7.71 -2.18 3.10
C MET A 620 6.51 -1.21 2.94
N GLU A 621 5.28 -1.71 2.77
CA GLU A 621 4.08 -0.91 2.54
C GLU A 621 3.09 -0.92 3.73
N PRO A 622 2.48 0.24 4.07
CA PRO A 622 2.74 1.56 3.52
C PRO A 622 4.04 2.20 4.06
N GLU A 623 4.86 2.75 3.16
CA GLU A 623 6.19 3.36 3.45
C GLU A 623 6.22 4.27 4.71
N SER A 624 5.14 5.03 4.94
CA SER A 624 5.03 5.98 6.06
C SER A 624 4.95 5.32 7.44
N CYS A 625 4.43 4.09 7.53
CA CYS A 625 4.47 3.32 8.78
C CYS A 625 5.88 2.75 8.99
N ILE A 626 6.56 2.32 7.92
CA ILE A 626 7.91 1.77 7.96
C ILE A 626 8.95 2.76 8.48
N ARG A 627 8.94 4.02 8.00
CA ARG A 627 9.85 5.08 8.48
C ARG A 627 9.71 5.39 9.98
N ALA A 628 8.67 4.87 10.64
CA ALA A 628 8.45 4.97 12.08
C ALA A 628 8.30 3.62 12.79
N ALA A 629 8.42 2.46 12.12
CA ALA A 629 7.88 1.18 12.59
C ALA A 629 8.33 0.79 14.02
N TRP A 630 9.63 0.89 14.32
CA TRP A 630 10.16 0.59 15.66
C TRP A 630 9.78 1.63 16.73
N LYS A 631 9.48 2.88 16.34
CA LYS A 631 8.99 3.95 17.23
C LYS A 631 7.48 3.83 17.48
N GLU A 632 6.74 3.42 16.46
CA GLU A 632 5.30 3.15 16.52
C GLU A 632 5.00 2.03 17.52
N VAL A 633 5.73 0.91 17.42
CA VAL A 633 5.54 -0.27 18.28
C VAL A 633 6.45 -0.27 19.52
N ALA A 634 7.18 0.82 19.77
CA ALA A 634 7.95 1.00 20.99
C ALA A 634 7.04 0.84 22.22
N MET A 635 7.56 0.13 23.23
CA MET A 635 6.90 -0.22 24.49
C MET A 635 5.65 -1.12 24.36
N VAL A 636 5.36 -1.65 23.17
CA VAL A 636 4.40 -2.77 23.00
C VAL A 636 5.08 -4.06 23.49
N PRO A 637 4.43 -4.90 24.31
CA PRO A 637 4.99 -6.19 24.72
C PRO A 637 5.22 -7.12 23.53
N LEU A 638 6.38 -7.80 23.53
CA LEU A 638 6.67 -8.87 22.57
C LEU A 638 5.71 -10.07 22.78
N PRO A 639 5.53 -10.94 21.76
CA PRO A 639 4.73 -12.17 21.90
C PRO A 639 5.11 -12.98 23.15
N ALA A 640 4.11 -13.26 23.98
CA ALA A 640 4.29 -14.01 25.22
C ALA A 640 4.81 -15.42 24.96
N TYR A 641 5.52 -15.96 25.94
CA TYR A 641 5.64 -17.40 26.06
C TYR A 641 4.31 -17.95 26.60
N ILE A 642 3.76 -18.97 25.94
CA ILE A 642 2.53 -19.64 26.36
C ILE A 642 2.96 -20.99 26.92
N GLN A 643 2.60 -21.27 28.17
CA GLN A 643 2.95 -22.50 28.87
C GLN A 643 1.71 -23.31 29.19
N ASP A 644 1.65 -24.55 28.72
CA ASP A 644 0.59 -25.48 29.11
C ASP A 644 0.87 -26.00 30.53
N CYS A 645 -0.05 -25.68 31.45
CA CYS A 645 -0.03 -26.13 32.83
C CYS A 645 -1.25 -27.01 33.11
N GLY A 646 -1.17 -27.90 34.10
CA GLY A 646 -2.24 -28.86 34.43
C GLY A 646 -3.59 -28.25 34.89
N ALA A 647 -3.71 -26.91 34.90
CA ALA A 647 -4.92 -26.16 35.21
C ALA A 647 -5.37 -25.21 34.07
N GLY A 648 -4.62 -25.11 32.96
CA GLY A 648 -4.88 -24.16 31.86
C GLY A 648 -3.58 -23.64 31.24
N GLN A 649 -3.70 -22.74 30.25
CA GLN A 649 -2.54 -22.07 29.64
C GLN A 649 -2.12 -20.84 30.47
N GLU A 650 -0.83 -20.71 30.78
CA GLU A 650 -0.23 -19.55 31.43
C GLU A 650 0.44 -18.64 30.38
N ILE A 651 0.12 -17.34 30.39
CA ILE A 651 0.64 -16.34 29.44
C ILE A 651 1.74 -15.53 30.12
N ILE A 652 2.99 -15.69 29.68
CA ILE A 652 4.16 -15.08 30.31
C ILE A 652 4.76 -14.00 29.40
N LEU A 653 4.36 -12.74 29.65
CA LEU A 653 5.00 -11.54 29.07
C LEU A 653 6.35 -11.29 29.76
N ARG A 654 7.41 -11.04 28.97
CA ARG A 654 8.79 -10.89 29.50
C ARG A 654 9.51 -9.63 29.07
N GLU A 655 9.26 -9.13 27.86
CA GLU A 655 10.06 -8.06 27.24
C GLU A 655 9.20 -7.12 26.39
N LYS A 656 9.70 -5.90 26.21
CA LYS A 656 9.24 -4.91 25.22
C LYS A 656 10.46 -4.20 24.61
N MET A 657 10.34 -3.67 23.40
CA MET A 657 11.41 -2.91 22.75
C MET A 657 11.27 -1.42 23.09
N ASN A 658 12.37 -0.70 23.34
CA ASN A 658 12.34 0.75 23.48
C ASN A 658 12.34 1.47 22.11
N GLN A 659 12.36 2.82 22.12
CA GLN A 659 12.35 3.63 20.89
C GLN A 659 13.61 3.44 20.02
N ASP A 660 14.71 2.99 20.61
CA ASP A 660 15.97 2.68 19.94
C ASP A 660 16.05 1.23 19.44
N TRP A 661 15.01 0.43 19.69
CA TRP A 661 14.91 -1.00 19.40
C TRP A 661 15.89 -1.89 20.19
N GLU A 662 16.17 -1.50 21.43
CA GLU A 662 16.85 -2.33 22.43
C GLU A 662 15.79 -3.12 23.24
N PRO A 663 16.07 -4.39 23.60
CA PRO A 663 15.19 -5.16 24.48
C PRO A 663 15.20 -4.59 25.91
N ARG A 664 14.02 -4.46 26.51
CA ARG A 664 13.82 -4.04 27.90
C ARG A 664 12.91 -5.05 28.62
N PRO A 665 13.29 -5.54 29.82
CA PRO A 665 12.46 -6.49 30.56
C PRO A 665 11.16 -5.86 31.06
N LEU A 666 10.16 -6.70 31.28
CA LEU A 666 8.97 -6.40 32.07
C LEU A 666 9.19 -6.95 33.48
N GLU A 667 8.94 -6.12 34.50
CA GLU A 667 9.30 -6.40 35.92
C GLU A 667 8.52 -7.56 36.57
N LEU A 668 7.62 -8.21 35.82
CA LEU A 668 6.52 -9.02 36.34
C LEU A 668 6.84 -10.50 36.59
N ASN A 669 7.99 -11.02 36.11
CA ASN A 669 8.37 -12.41 36.40
C ASN A 669 9.89 -12.66 36.32
N MET A 670 10.55 -12.77 37.47
CA MET A 670 12.00 -13.05 37.62
C MET A 670 12.36 -14.53 37.41
N ARG A 671 11.84 -15.19 36.36
CA ARG A 671 12.18 -16.58 36.00
C ARG A 671 13.00 -16.63 34.71
N HIS A 672 14.21 -17.17 34.80
CA HIS A 672 15.10 -17.37 33.65
C HIS A 672 14.52 -18.42 32.69
N HIS A 673 14.01 -17.97 31.55
CA HIS A 673 13.49 -18.81 30.48
C HIS A 673 13.81 -18.18 29.11
N SER A 674 14.00 -19.01 28.08
CA SER A 674 14.49 -18.61 26.75
C SER A 674 13.55 -17.71 25.95
N THR A 675 14.12 -16.83 25.12
CA THR A 675 13.34 -15.97 24.19
C THR A 675 12.47 -16.85 23.28
N SER A 676 11.16 -16.60 23.21
CA SER A 676 10.28 -17.38 22.33
C SER A 676 10.62 -17.15 20.86
N ALA A 677 10.42 -18.15 19.99
CA ALA A 677 10.68 -18.00 18.55
C ALA A 677 9.90 -16.82 17.93
N ALA A 678 8.68 -16.56 18.43
CA ALA A 678 7.87 -15.40 18.05
C ALA A 678 8.48 -14.06 18.51
N ALA A 679 8.97 -13.96 19.76
CA ALA A 679 9.65 -12.77 20.25
C ALA A 679 10.99 -12.53 19.53
N PHE A 680 11.76 -13.58 19.24
CA PHE A 680 12.99 -13.49 18.47
C PHE A 680 12.74 -13.01 17.03
N LEU A 681 11.72 -13.56 16.35
CA LEU A 681 11.33 -13.11 15.01
C LEU A 681 10.93 -11.62 14.99
N VAL A 682 10.13 -11.16 15.96
CA VAL A 682 9.78 -9.73 16.08
C VAL A 682 11.02 -8.87 16.33
N LYS A 683 11.91 -9.27 17.26
CA LYS A 683 13.17 -8.55 17.56
C LYS A 683 14.00 -8.36 16.28
N ILE A 684 14.27 -9.43 15.52
CA ILE A 684 15.13 -9.34 14.33
C ILE A 684 14.42 -8.67 13.15
N MET A 685 13.10 -8.80 13.00
CA MET A 685 12.33 -8.10 11.95
C MET A 685 12.38 -6.56 12.12
N GLY A 686 12.41 -6.05 13.35
CA GLY A 686 12.63 -4.62 13.57
C GLY A 686 14.06 -4.15 13.31
N VAL A 687 15.04 -5.05 13.28
CA VAL A 687 16.39 -4.73 12.76
C VAL A 687 16.38 -4.78 11.24
N TRP A 688 15.74 -5.77 10.62
CA TRP A 688 15.53 -5.88 9.17
C TRP A 688 14.92 -4.59 8.58
N ALA A 689 13.85 -4.07 9.18
CA ALA A 689 13.24 -2.80 8.79
C ALA A 689 14.21 -1.59 8.86
N LYS A 690 15.13 -1.57 9.83
CA LYS A 690 16.19 -0.56 9.90
C LYS A 690 17.26 -0.75 8.82
N VAL A 691 17.60 -1.99 8.47
CA VAL A 691 18.54 -2.30 7.38
C VAL A 691 17.97 -1.89 6.03
N GLN A 692 16.70 -2.22 5.73
CA GLN A 692 16.02 -1.81 4.50
C GLN A 692 16.02 -0.29 4.32
N LEU A 693 15.70 0.48 5.38
CA LEU A 693 15.73 1.94 5.32
C LEU A 693 17.16 2.51 5.19
N LEU A 694 18.17 1.94 5.87
CA LEU A 694 19.56 2.35 5.68
C LEU A 694 20.04 2.13 4.24
N VAL A 695 19.58 1.05 3.59
CA VAL A 695 19.88 0.78 2.18
C VAL A 695 19.15 1.73 1.24
N ASN A 696 17.89 2.08 1.53
CA ASN A 696 17.10 3.00 0.72
C ASN A 696 17.61 4.45 0.82
N ASP A 697 17.89 4.91 2.04
CA ASP A 697 18.29 6.29 2.32
C ASP A 697 19.84 6.50 2.24
N TRP A 698 20.59 5.47 1.82
CA TRP A 698 22.07 5.45 1.78
C TRP A 698 22.68 6.68 1.09
N ASN A 699 22.19 7.01 -0.10
CA ASN A 699 22.68 8.12 -0.92
C ASN A 699 22.25 9.50 -0.41
N ALA A 700 21.38 9.58 0.61
CA ALA A 700 20.89 10.83 1.19
C ALA A 700 21.63 11.23 2.48
N SER A 701 22.52 10.38 3.00
CA SER A 701 23.26 10.55 4.26
C SER A 701 24.78 10.59 4.02
N SER A 702 25.54 11.16 4.97
CA SER A 702 27.00 11.26 4.80
C SER A 702 27.70 9.90 4.96
N PRO A 703 28.79 9.62 4.23
CA PRO A 703 29.48 8.32 4.29
C PRO A 703 29.94 7.96 5.72
N SER A 704 30.47 8.93 6.45
CA SER A 704 30.92 8.76 7.85
C SER A 704 29.80 8.55 8.87
N LEU A 705 28.54 8.89 8.54
CA LEU A 705 27.35 8.52 9.33
C LEU A 705 26.87 7.11 8.94
N ASN A 706 26.80 6.84 7.64
CA ASN A 706 26.43 5.55 7.06
C ASN A 706 27.28 4.39 7.60
N ILE A 707 28.61 4.54 7.62
CA ILE A 707 29.54 3.54 8.15
C ILE A 707 29.26 3.24 9.63
N LYS A 708 28.96 4.26 10.45
CA LYS A 708 28.61 4.07 11.87
C LYS A 708 27.29 3.32 12.03
N SER A 709 26.29 3.65 11.21
CA SER A 709 25.00 2.94 11.20
C SER A 709 25.15 1.47 10.78
N VAL A 710 26.03 1.16 9.82
CA VAL A 710 26.31 -0.24 9.41
C VAL A 710 26.81 -1.08 10.59
N PHE A 711 27.86 -0.62 11.29
CA PHE A 711 28.39 -1.35 12.44
C PHE A 711 27.39 -1.40 13.62
N SER A 712 26.72 -0.28 13.93
CA SER A 712 25.72 -0.24 15.01
C SER A 712 24.55 -1.21 14.80
N LEU A 713 24.04 -1.36 13.56
CA LEU A 713 22.99 -2.34 13.25
C LEU A 713 23.54 -3.78 13.25
N SER A 714 24.78 -4.00 12.80
CA SER A 714 25.44 -5.30 12.87
C SER A 714 25.61 -5.79 14.32
N ASP A 715 26.00 -4.89 15.23
CA ASP A 715 26.17 -5.21 16.65
C ASP A 715 24.81 -5.44 17.34
N LEU A 716 23.80 -4.62 17.04
CA LEU A 716 22.42 -4.83 17.54
C LEU A 716 21.83 -6.17 17.09
N ALA A 717 21.98 -6.52 15.81
CA ALA A 717 21.57 -7.82 15.26
C ALA A 717 22.27 -8.98 15.99
N THR A 718 23.57 -8.85 16.23
CA THR A 718 24.39 -9.87 16.90
C THR A 718 24.02 -10.04 18.36
N SER A 719 23.74 -8.94 19.07
CA SER A 719 23.26 -8.96 20.45
C SER A 719 21.91 -9.68 20.57
N ILE A 720 20.96 -9.36 19.68
CA ILE A 720 19.65 -10.02 19.61
C ILE A 720 19.80 -11.51 19.33
N PHE A 721 20.59 -11.90 18.32
CA PHE A 721 20.83 -13.31 17.97
C PHE A 721 21.44 -14.09 19.14
N ASN A 722 22.52 -13.58 19.74
CA ASN A 722 23.17 -14.22 20.88
C ASN A 722 22.24 -14.34 22.11
N SER A 723 21.32 -13.38 22.31
CA SER A 723 20.30 -13.44 23.39
C SER A 723 19.21 -14.50 23.17
N ALA A 724 19.01 -14.94 21.92
CA ALA A 724 18.11 -16.04 21.59
C ALA A 724 18.82 -17.40 21.66
N SER A 725 20.07 -17.48 21.17
CA SER A 725 20.84 -18.74 21.08
C SER A 725 21.44 -19.22 22.40
N SER A 726 21.57 -18.36 23.42
CA SER A 726 22.28 -18.67 24.67
C SER A 726 21.45 -19.43 25.72
N VAL A 727 20.19 -19.77 25.44
CA VAL A 727 19.29 -20.45 26.39
C VAL A 727 18.51 -21.59 25.72
N THR A 728 19.18 -22.71 25.45
CA THR A 728 18.52 -24.01 25.25
C THR A 728 18.65 -24.84 26.51
N ASP A 729 17.58 -24.91 27.31
CA ASP A 729 17.48 -25.83 28.45
C ASP A 729 17.20 -27.25 27.91
N PRO A 730 18.07 -28.24 28.15
CA PRO A 730 17.91 -29.58 27.61
C PRO A 730 16.70 -30.36 28.18
N MET A 731 16.01 -29.82 29.20
CA MET A 731 14.88 -30.50 29.86
C MET A 731 13.50 -30.24 29.20
N THR A 732 13.41 -29.35 28.20
CA THR A 732 12.12 -28.92 27.59
C THR A 732 11.91 -29.33 26.11
N VAL A 733 12.76 -30.19 25.57
CA VAL A 733 12.93 -30.44 24.12
C VAL A 733 11.71 -31.08 23.42
N ASN A 734 10.96 -31.97 24.07
CA ASN A 734 10.25 -33.03 23.33
C ASN A 734 8.88 -32.70 22.69
N ASP A 735 8.17 -31.61 23.07
CA ASP A 735 6.81 -31.34 22.56
C ASP A 735 6.62 -29.95 21.90
N ILE A 736 7.48 -28.96 22.17
CA ILE A 736 7.27 -27.54 21.74
C ILE A 736 8.05 -27.18 20.46
N GLU A 737 9.03 -27.99 20.05
CA GLU A 737 9.95 -27.65 18.96
C GLU A 737 9.31 -27.71 17.56
N SER A 738 8.27 -28.52 17.34
CA SER A 738 7.68 -28.72 16.00
C SER A 738 6.94 -27.48 15.47
N GLU A 739 6.05 -26.86 16.28
CA GLU A 739 5.24 -25.72 15.82
C GLU A 739 6.02 -24.40 15.75
N SER A 740 7.22 -24.34 16.34
CA SER A 740 8.06 -23.13 16.42
C SER A 740 9.21 -23.10 15.41
N HIS A 741 9.54 -24.23 14.78
CA HIS A 741 10.70 -24.38 13.89
C HIS A 741 10.71 -23.41 12.68
N PRO A 742 9.63 -23.21 11.90
CA PRO A 742 9.65 -22.31 10.73
C PRO A 742 9.88 -20.84 11.11
N MET A 743 9.37 -20.41 12.27
CA MET A 743 9.59 -19.06 12.80
C MET A 743 11.04 -18.85 13.25
N LYS A 744 11.63 -19.86 13.90
CA LYS A 744 13.04 -19.84 14.32
C LYS A 744 13.97 -19.79 13.10
N LEU A 745 13.75 -20.65 12.11
CA LEU A 745 14.53 -20.68 10.87
C LEU A 745 14.42 -19.36 10.09
N LEU A 746 13.24 -18.72 10.06
CA LEU A 746 13.07 -17.38 9.49
C LEU A 746 13.88 -16.33 10.24
N ALA A 747 13.87 -16.34 11.57
CA ALA A 747 14.60 -15.37 12.39
C ALA A 747 16.13 -15.54 12.28
N GLU A 748 16.62 -16.77 12.23
CA GLU A 748 18.03 -17.09 12.00
C GLU A 748 18.48 -16.68 10.59
N SER A 749 17.69 -17.03 9.56
CA SER A 749 17.93 -16.58 8.17
C SER A 749 17.98 -15.05 8.07
N LEU A 750 17.01 -14.35 8.66
CA LEU A 750 16.97 -12.87 8.69
C LEU A 750 18.21 -12.26 9.35
N PHE A 751 18.71 -12.84 10.45
CA PHE A 751 19.96 -12.40 11.07
C PHE A 751 21.14 -12.51 10.09
N HIS A 752 21.28 -13.65 9.40
CA HIS A 752 22.35 -13.82 8.40
C HIS A 752 22.17 -12.87 7.21
N GLN A 753 20.95 -12.66 6.72
CA GLN A 753 20.66 -11.69 5.65
C GLN A 753 21.03 -10.26 6.06
N CYS A 754 20.63 -9.80 7.27
CA CYS A 754 21.03 -8.49 7.79
C CYS A 754 22.55 -8.29 7.74
N GLN A 755 23.32 -9.29 8.19
CA GLN A 755 24.78 -9.21 8.22
C GLN A 755 25.42 -9.20 6.81
N ILE A 756 24.89 -10.01 5.89
CA ILE A 756 25.30 -10.02 4.48
C ILE A 756 25.05 -8.64 3.85
N ILE A 757 23.84 -8.09 3.99
CA ILE A 757 23.47 -6.82 3.36
C ILE A 757 24.29 -5.67 3.94
N LEU A 758 24.30 -5.51 5.27
CA LEU A 758 24.99 -4.42 5.97
C LEU A 758 26.47 -4.33 5.58
N HIS A 759 27.17 -5.46 5.53
CA HIS A 759 28.59 -5.46 5.19
C HIS A 759 28.85 -5.44 3.67
N SER A 760 27.90 -5.87 2.84
CA SER A 760 27.98 -5.67 1.38
C SER A 760 27.99 -4.19 0.99
N MET A 761 27.35 -3.31 1.78
CA MET A 761 27.36 -1.86 1.55
C MET A 761 28.77 -1.23 1.59
N LEU A 762 29.70 -1.86 2.30
CA LEU A 762 31.07 -1.36 2.51
C LEU A 762 32.12 -2.02 1.60
N VAL A 763 31.72 -2.95 0.72
CA VAL A 763 32.65 -3.75 -0.11
C VAL A 763 32.37 -3.50 -1.59
N PRO A 764 33.28 -2.83 -2.33
CA PRO A 764 33.14 -2.55 -3.77
C PRO A 764 32.61 -3.69 -4.64
N LEU A 765 33.10 -4.92 -4.44
CA LEU A 765 32.64 -6.10 -5.19
C LEU A 765 31.15 -6.41 -4.97
N PHE A 766 30.60 -6.06 -3.81
CA PHE A 766 29.21 -6.34 -3.45
C PHE A 766 28.28 -5.11 -3.53
N SER A 767 28.82 -3.89 -3.52
CA SER A 767 28.10 -2.63 -3.64
C SER A 767 28.07 -2.04 -5.05
N GLY A 768 29.06 -2.37 -5.89
CA GLY A 768 29.29 -1.72 -7.19
C GLY A 768 29.90 -0.32 -7.09
N ALA A 769 30.18 0.18 -5.87
CA ALA A 769 30.70 1.52 -5.64
C ALA A 769 32.22 1.50 -5.44
N SER A 770 32.94 2.36 -6.18
CA SER A 770 34.38 2.56 -6.00
C SER A 770 34.71 3.08 -4.60
N THR A 771 35.85 2.66 -4.03
CA THR A 771 36.30 3.14 -2.71
C THR A 771 36.55 4.65 -2.71
N GLY A 772 35.73 5.40 -1.99
CA GLY A 772 35.99 6.82 -1.72
C GLY A 772 37.15 7.01 -0.73
N PRO A 773 37.85 8.16 -0.74
CA PRO A 773 39.02 8.41 0.10
C PRO A 773 38.73 8.48 1.62
N GLU A 774 37.47 8.39 2.05
CA GLU A 774 37.08 8.27 3.47
C GLU A 774 37.02 6.80 3.96
N MET A 775 37.17 5.80 3.09
CA MET A 775 37.00 4.39 3.44
C MET A 775 38.32 3.74 3.89
N ASP A 776 38.41 3.42 5.17
CA ASP A 776 39.50 2.62 5.74
C ASP A 776 39.48 1.17 5.20
N VAL A 777 40.62 0.75 4.64
CA VAL A 777 40.82 -0.56 4.00
C VAL A 777 40.58 -1.72 4.96
N GLU A 778 40.96 -1.59 6.24
CA GLU A 778 40.75 -2.62 7.25
C GLU A 778 39.24 -2.84 7.51
N ASN A 779 38.45 -1.77 7.49
CA ASN A 779 36.99 -1.85 7.60
C ASN A 779 36.32 -2.47 6.36
N VAL A 780 36.90 -2.31 5.17
CA VAL A 780 36.45 -3.00 3.94
C VAL A 780 36.77 -4.49 4.03
N LYS A 781 38.02 -4.86 4.34
CA LYS A 781 38.49 -6.25 4.48
C LYS A 781 37.65 -7.03 5.50
N ARG A 782 37.51 -6.51 6.72
CA ARG A 782 36.68 -7.07 7.80
C ARG A 782 35.20 -7.19 7.43
N SER A 783 34.69 -6.33 6.54
CA SER A 783 33.32 -6.43 6.02
C SER A 783 33.20 -7.54 4.97
N ALA A 784 34.17 -7.68 4.06
CA ALA A 784 34.19 -8.73 3.04
C ALA A 784 34.25 -10.14 3.67
N GLU A 785 35.07 -10.32 4.71
CA GLU A 785 35.12 -11.54 5.52
C GLU A 785 33.77 -11.86 6.18
N LYS A 786 33.10 -10.85 6.77
CA LYS A 786 31.75 -11.03 7.34
C LYS A 786 30.72 -11.45 6.29
N VAL A 787 30.73 -10.85 5.09
CA VAL A 787 29.78 -11.20 4.02
C VAL A 787 29.93 -12.67 3.61
N ILE A 788 31.15 -13.13 3.34
CA ILE A 788 31.43 -14.54 3.01
C ILE A 788 31.02 -15.46 4.17
N ARG A 789 31.41 -15.12 5.40
CA ARG A 789 31.08 -15.92 6.60
C ARG A 789 29.58 -16.06 6.80
N HIS A 790 28.80 -14.98 6.69
CA HIS A 790 27.36 -15.04 6.92
C HIS A 790 26.61 -15.69 5.75
N ALA A 791 27.10 -15.62 4.50
CA ALA A 791 26.57 -16.42 3.39
C ALA A 791 26.82 -17.93 3.60
N GLY A 792 28.03 -18.32 4.04
CA GLY A 792 28.33 -19.72 4.39
C GLY A 792 27.56 -20.24 5.60
N LEU A 793 27.26 -19.39 6.58
CA LEU A 793 26.36 -19.76 7.69
C LEU A 793 24.89 -19.85 7.27
N HIS A 794 24.45 -19.01 6.32
CA HIS A 794 23.11 -19.11 5.71
C HIS A 794 22.96 -20.38 4.85
N GLU A 795 24.01 -20.86 4.17
CA GLU A 795 24.06 -22.21 3.60
C GLU A 795 23.89 -23.25 4.70
N LYS A 796 24.71 -23.17 5.76
CA LYS A 796 24.76 -24.18 6.83
C LYS A 796 23.41 -24.42 7.52
N ILE A 797 22.62 -23.38 7.79
CA ILE A 797 21.26 -23.55 8.37
C ILE A 797 20.25 -24.16 7.39
N LEU A 798 20.52 -24.11 6.07
CA LEU A 798 19.70 -24.72 5.03
C LEU A 798 20.18 -26.10 4.57
N ASN A 799 21.29 -26.61 5.11
CA ASN A 799 21.83 -27.95 4.79
C ASN A 799 20.78 -29.08 4.75
N PRO A 800 19.80 -29.18 5.67
CA PRO A 800 18.75 -30.21 5.62
C PRO A 800 17.92 -30.18 4.33
N PHE A 801 17.77 -29.01 3.70
CA PHE A 801 16.96 -28.77 2.49
C PHE A 801 17.81 -28.70 1.21
N LEU A 802 19.08 -28.32 1.32
CA LEU A 802 20.04 -28.21 0.21
C LEU A 802 20.66 -29.55 -0.20
N TYR A 803 20.93 -30.40 0.81
CA TYR A 803 21.66 -31.66 0.67
C TYR A 803 20.98 -32.85 1.36
N GLY A 804 20.14 -32.60 2.36
CA GLY A 804 19.35 -33.64 3.04
C GLY A 804 17.99 -33.90 2.37
N SER A 805 17.14 -34.66 3.08
CA SER A 805 15.75 -34.96 2.68
C SER A 805 14.71 -34.04 3.33
N GLY A 806 15.09 -32.81 3.69
CA GLY A 806 14.19 -31.83 4.31
C GLY A 806 13.17 -31.30 3.31
N ASP A 807 11.91 -31.17 3.73
CA ASP A 807 10.83 -30.71 2.86
C ASP A 807 10.94 -29.20 2.61
N ILE A 808 11.44 -28.83 1.44
CA ILE A 808 11.59 -27.44 0.96
C ILE A 808 10.28 -26.64 1.05
N THR A 809 9.11 -27.29 1.00
CA THR A 809 7.82 -26.61 1.01
C THR A 809 7.46 -25.98 2.37
N VAL A 810 8.18 -26.30 3.46
CA VAL A 810 8.02 -25.61 4.76
C VAL A 810 8.75 -24.26 4.82
N LEU A 811 9.59 -23.94 3.83
CA LEU A 811 10.44 -22.75 3.89
C LEU A 811 9.62 -21.46 3.64
N PRO A 812 9.76 -20.42 4.50
CA PRO A 812 9.19 -19.11 4.23
C PRO A 812 9.79 -18.49 2.97
N PRO A 813 9.04 -17.69 2.19
CA PRO A 813 9.55 -17.11 0.95
C PRO A 813 10.76 -16.19 1.16
N LEU A 814 10.81 -15.51 2.30
CA LEU A 814 11.93 -14.63 2.69
C LEU A 814 13.22 -15.41 3.05
N VAL A 815 13.11 -16.70 3.41
CA VAL A 815 14.28 -17.59 3.56
C VAL A 815 14.81 -18.02 2.19
N GLY A 816 13.91 -18.24 1.22
CA GLY A 816 14.28 -18.43 -0.18
C GLY A 816 15.02 -17.22 -0.76
N TYR A 817 14.51 -16.02 -0.52
CA TYR A 817 15.19 -14.78 -0.90
C TYR A 817 16.59 -14.65 -0.27
N GLY A 818 16.73 -14.96 1.03
CA GLY A 818 18.04 -15.02 1.69
C GLY A 818 19.00 -16.05 1.06
N ALA A 819 18.48 -17.21 0.66
CA ALA A 819 19.26 -18.23 -0.04
C ALA A 819 19.73 -17.73 -1.42
N PHE A 820 18.89 -17.00 -2.17
CA PHE A 820 19.29 -16.36 -3.43
C PHE A 820 20.43 -15.36 -3.23
N ILE A 821 20.31 -14.43 -2.27
CA ILE A 821 21.36 -13.43 -1.99
C ILE A 821 22.67 -14.13 -1.53
N ALA A 822 22.59 -15.14 -0.67
CA ALA A 822 23.75 -15.94 -0.28
C ALA A 822 24.38 -16.69 -1.48
N GLY A 823 23.55 -17.19 -2.41
CA GLY A 823 23.99 -17.80 -3.66
C GLY A 823 24.78 -16.84 -4.55
N ILE A 824 24.31 -15.60 -4.74
CA ILE A 824 25.06 -14.58 -5.50
C ILE A 824 26.38 -14.22 -4.81
N VAL A 825 26.43 -14.13 -3.48
CA VAL A 825 27.68 -13.89 -2.73
C VAL A 825 28.68 -15.05 -2.90
N LEU A 826 28.22 -16.30 -2.80
CA LEU A 826 29.06 -17.48 -3.00
C LEU A 826 29.56 -17.60 -4.45
N LEU A 827 28.76 -17.15 -5.42
CA LEU A 827 29.12 -17.13 -6.83
C LEU A 827 30.12 -16.01 -7.16
N THR A 828 29.84 -14.77 -6.76
CA THR A 828 30.72 -13.60 -7.04
C THR A 828 32.10 -13.71 -6.40
N THR A 829 32.25 -14.54 -5.36
CA THR A 829 33.54 -14.83 -4.70
C THR A 829 34.26 -16.08 -5.20
N GLU A 830 33.73 -16.79 -6.20
CA GLU A 830 34.41 -17.97 -6.78
C GLU A 830 35.57 -17.57 -7.70
N THR A 831 35.40 -16.57 -8.58
CA THR A 831 36.40 -16.19 -9.60
C THR A 831 37.78 -15.80 -9.03
N PRO A 832 37.95 -14.90 -8.03
CA PRO A 832 39.27 -14.52 -7.51
C PRO A 832 39.98 -15.65 -6.74
N PHE A 833 39.36 -16.82 -6.58
CA PHE A 833 39.98 -18.03 -6.03
C PHE A 833 40.40 -19.04 -7.12
N GLN A 834 39.78 -19.03 -8.30
CA GLN A 834 40.11 -19.99 -9.37
C GLN A 834 41.48 -19.73 -10.01
N ASP A 835 41.90 -18.47 -10.17
CA ASP A 835 43.24 -18.10 -10.68
C ASP A 835 44.42 -18.61 -9.82
N LYS A 836 44.15 -19.12 -8.61
CA LYS A 836 45.16 -19.68 -7.71
C LYS A 836 45.32 -21.20 -7.83
N ILE A 837 44.40 -21.92 -8.49
CA ILE A 837 44.42 -23.40 -8.59
C ILE A 837 45.08 -23.85 -9.90
N SER A 838 46.39 -23.71 -9.96
CA SER A 838 47.20 -24.24 -11.08
C SER A 838 47.20 -25.77 -11.12
N HIS A 839 46.74 -26.34 -12.23
CA HIS A 839 46.92 -27.76 -12.63
C HIS A 839 46.60 -28.83 -11.57
N ALA A 840 45.33 -28.89 -11.14
CA ALA A 840 44.76 -30.08 -10.50
C ALA A 840 43.45 -30.51 -11.20
N THR A 841 43.06 -31.78 -11.07
CA THR A 841 41.84 -32.34 -11.68
C THR A 841 40.61 -31.54 -11.24
N ILE A 842 39.80 -31.06 -12.20
CA ILE A 842 38.67 -30.14 -11.94
C ILE A 842 37.69 -30.78 -10.95
N THR A 843 37.81 -30.37 -9.69
CA THR A 843 36.97 -30.79 -8.59
C THR A 843 36.06 -29.61 -8.26
N GLU A 844 34.74 -29.83 -8.31
CA GLU A 844 33.77 -28.77 -8.11
C GLU A 844 33.95 -28.09 -6.75
N SER A 845 34.23 -26.78 -6.76
CA SER A 845 34.31 -25.93 -5.57
C SER A 845 33.07 -26.09 -4.68
N ARG A 846 33.28 -26.08 -3.37
CA ARG A 846 32.20 -26.09 -2.38
C ARG A 846 31.22 -24.95 -2.62
N ARG A 847 31.67 -23.77 -3.07
CA ARG A 847 30.81 -22.61 -3.37
C ARG A 847 29.90 -22.90 -4.57
N LEU A 848 30.46 -23.40 -5.69
CA LEU A 848 29.66 -23.79 -6.86
C LEU A 848 28.64 -24.90 -6.55
N ARG A 849 29.00 -25.87 -5.71
CA ARG A 849 28.07 -26.91 -5.24
C ARG A 849 26.91 -26.32 -4.42
N ALA A 850 27.21 -25.39 -3.52
CA ALA A 850 26.21 -24.66 -2.75
C ALA A 850 25.28 -23.81 -3.63
N VAL A 851 25.83 -23.08 -4.61
CA VAL A 851 25.03 -22.30 -5.58
C VAL A 851 24.08 -23.21 -6.37
N ARG A 852 24.54 -24.37 -6.82
CA ARG A 852 23.69 -25.38 -7.51
C ARG A 852 22.63 -25.97 -6.59
N ALA A 853 22.95 -26.21 -5.31
CA ALA A 853 21.97 -26.68 -4.33
C ALA A 853 20.89 -25.61 -4.04
N ILE A 854 21.29 -24.35 -3.88
CA ILE A 854 20.40 -23.19 -3.72
C ILE A 854 19.49 -23.04 -4.94
N LEU A 855 20.04 -23.15 -6.16
CA LEU A 855 19.26 -23.10 -7.39
C LEU A 855 18.18 -24.19 -7.46
N ARG A 856 18.47 -25.43 -7.01
CA ARG A 856 17.45 -26.49 -6.89
C ARG A 856 16.36 -26.14 -5.87
N LEU A 857 16.75 -25.62 -4.70
CA LEU A 857 15.82 -25.20 -3.64
C LEU A 857 14.86 -24.11 -4.16
N LEU A 858 15.38 -23.09 -4.85
CA LEU A 858 14.57 -22.01 -5.42
C LEU A 858 13.58 -22.51 -6.48
N ASN A 859 14.00 -23.44 -7.35
CA ASN A 859 13.16 -24.05 -8.40
C ASN A 859 12.02 -24.94 -7.86
N VAL A 860 12.09 -25.38 -6.61
CA VAL A 860 10.97 -26.03 -5.90
C VAL A 860 10.11 -24.98 -5.21
N LEU A 861 10.74 -24.05 -4.49
CA LEU A 861 10.04 -23.08 -3.65
C LEU A 861 9.18 -22.08 -4.46
N CYS A 862 9.63 -21.66 -5.65
CA CYS A 862 8.91 -20.71 -6.50
C CYS A 862 7.59 -21.25 -7.08
N ARG A 863 7.38 -22.58 -7.08
CA ARG A 863 6.11 -23.21 -7.51
C ARG A 863 4.95 -22.85 -6.57
N HIS A 864 5.25 -22.77 -5.27
CA HIS A 864 4.32 -22.44 -4.20
C HIS A 864 4.28 -20.94 -3.89
N TRP A 865 5.41 -20.25 -4.08
CA TRP A 865 5.57 -18.81 -3.86
C TRP A 865 5.97 -18.12 -5.17
N ARG A 866 4.99 -17.86 -6.05
CA ARG A 866 5.22 -17.41 -7.44
C ARG A 866 5.95 -16.08 -7.56
N THR A 867 5.85 -15.21 -6.55
CA THR A 867 6.63 -13.97 -6.45
C THR A 867 8.14 -14.20 -6.54
N LEU A 868 8.65 -15.36 -6.10
CA LEU A 868 10.07 -15.74 -6.22
C LEU A 868 10.46 -16.23 -7.63
N GLY A 869 9.54 -16.24 -8.60
CA GLY A 869 9.66 -16.96 -9.87
C GLY A 869 10.90 -16.63 -10.72
N HIS A 870 11.43 -15.41 -10.63
CA HIS A 870 12.60 -14.97 -11.41
C HIS A 870 13.94 -15.18 -10.70
N LEU A 871 13.95 -15.46 -9.38
CA LEU A 871 15.20 -15.70 -8.63
C LEU A 871 16.00 -16.93 -9.12
N PRO A 872 15.37 -18.08 -9.47
CA PRO A 872 16.10 -19.18 -10.09
C PRO A 872 16.69 -18.80 -11.46
N GLU A 873 15.93 -18.05 -12.28
CA GLU A 873 16.37 -17.64 -13.62
C GLU A 873 17.56 -16.67 -13.57
N GLN A 874 17.53 -15.70 -12.65
CA GLN A 874 18.65 -14.78 -12.40
C GLN A 874 19.89 -15.53 -11.91
N LEU A 875 19.74 -16.43 -10.93
CA LEU A 875 20.87 -17.19 -10.38
C LEU A 875 21.46 -18.17 -11.40
N SER A 876 20.63 -18.81 -12.25
CA SER A 876 21.11 -19.62 -13.38
C SER A 876 21.85 -18.74 -14.39
N SER A 877 21.28 -17.60 -14.80
CA SER A 877 21.94 -16.71 -15.78
C SER A 877 23.29 -16.18 -15.29
N ALA A 878 23.45 -15.97 -13.97
CA ALA A 878 24.75 -15.62 -13.38
C ALA A 878 25.72 -16.81 -13.40
N LEU A 879 25.27 -18.01 -13.01
CA LEU A 879 26.07 -19.23 -12.97
C LEU A 879 26.55 -19.66 -14.38
N ASP A 880 25.66 -19.62 -15.37
CA ASP A 880 25.94 -20.01 -16.76
C ASP A 880 26.99 -19.08 -17.39
N ARG A 881 26.98 -17.78 -17.06
CA ARG A 881 28.00 -16.81 -17.52
C ARG A 881 29.37 -17.11 -16.92
N GLN A 882 29.46 -17.43 -15.63
CA GLN A 882 30.75 -17.80 -15.02
C GLN A 882 31.32 -19.11 -15.60
N LEU A 883 30.46 -20.10 -15.86
CA LEU A 883 30.90 -21.39 -16.41
C LEU A 883 31.31 -21.29 -17.90
N HIS A 884 30.81 -20.29 -18.63
CA HIS A 884 31.07 -20.09 -20.06
C HIS A 884 31.35 -18.62 -20.47
N PRO A 885 32.45 -17.98 -20.02
CA PRO A 885 32.73 -16.57 -20.33
C PRO A 885 32.82 -16.25 -21.83
N PHE A 886 33.27 -17.22 -22.64
CA PHE A 886 33.52 -17.05 -24.08
C PHE A 886 32.36 -17.49 -25.00
N LYS A 887 31.17 -17.83 -24.46
CA LYS A 887 29.98 -18.05 -25.31
C LYS A 887 29.27 -16.73 -25.60
N SER A 888 29.82 -15.99 -26.56
CA SER A 888 29.08 -14.94 -27.26
C SER A 888 27.81 -15.51 -27.92
N GLN A 889 26.82 -14.65 -28.14
CA GLN A 889 25.47 -15.07 -28.52
C GLN A 889 25.41 -15.58 -29.98
N GLU A 890 25.18 -16.87 -30.16
CA GLU A 890 24.36 -17.33 -31.29
C GLU A 890 22.87 -17.21 -30.89
N PRO A 891 22.03 -16.52 -31.68
CA PRO A 891 20.61 -16.38 -31.35
C PRO A 891 19.86 -17.68 -31.65
N SER A 892 19.49 -18.42 -30.59
CA SER A 892 18.70 -19.65 -30.70
C SER A 892 17.28 -19.36 -31.22
N THR A 893 17.08 -19.60 -32.51
CA THR A 893 15.93 -19.15 -33.31
C THR A 893 14.68 -20.02 -33.14
N GLU A 894 14.23 -20.23 -31.90
CA GLU A 894 13.04 -21.07 -31.62
C GLU A 894 11.99 -20.46 -30.67
N ARG A 895 12.18 -19.23 -30.16
CA ARG A 895 11.19 -18.56 -29.26
C ARG A 895 10.18 -17.61 -29.92
N ASN A 896 10.24 -17.36 -31.23
CA ASN A 896 9.33 -16.43 -31.93
C ASN A 896 8.13 -17.12 -32.62
N ARG A 897 7.39 -17.97 -31.88
CA ARG A 897 6.13 -18.59 -32.36
C ARG A 897 4.95 -18.54 -31.37
N MET A 898 4.97 -17.59 -30.44
CA MET A 898 3.83 -17.11 -29.63
C MET A 898 4.33 -15.84 -28.92
N TYR A 899 3.89 -14.60 -29.19
CA TYR A 899 2.78 -14.10 -30.01
C TYR A 899 3.31 -13.12 -31.08
N GLY A 900 2.51 -12.82 -32.10
CA GLY A 900 2.90 -11.87 -33.15
C GLY A 900 1.99 -10.64 -33.23
N ILE A 901 2.61 -9.46 -33.38
CA ILE A 901 2.18 -8.32 -34.20
C ILE A 901 3.46 -7.55 -34.59
N ASP A 902 3.45 -6.92 -35.77
CA ASP A 902 4.66 -6.53 -36.50
C ASP A 902 5.34 -5.25 -35.96
N ARG A 903 6.65 -5.12 -36.20
CA ARG A 903 7.45 -3.93 -35.87
C ARG A 903 8.50 -3.55 -36.95
N MET A 904 8.28 -3.89 -38.21
CA MET A 904 9.11 -3.42 -39.34
C MET A 904 8.45 -2.30 -40.18
N GLN A 905 8.26 -1.11 -39.60
CA GLN A 905 7.90 0.09 -40.37
C GLN A 905 8.44 1.41 -39.79
N ALA A 906 9.51 1.37 -38.98
CA ALA A 906 10.04 2.54 -38.26
C ALA A 906 11.58 2.67 -38.33
N LEU A 907 12.22 2.15 -39.39
CA LEU A 907 13.68 2.21 -39.55
C LEU A 907 14.10 2.32 -41.02
N ASN A 908 13.58 3.33 -41.75
CA ASN A 908 13.98 3.59 -43.14
C ASN A 908 13.92 5.08 -43.58
N GLU A 909 13.58 6.02 -42.68
CA GLU A 909 13.36 7.44 -43.03
C GLU A 909 14.21 8.40 -42.17
N ALA A 910 15.45 8.00 -41.83
CA ALA A 910 16.32 8.73 -40.89
C ALA A 910 17.71 9.12 -41.45
N THR A 911 17.92 9.09 -42.78
CA THR A 911 19.12 9.65 -43.42
C THR A 911 18.90 9.99 -44.89
N HIS A 912 18.62 11.26 -45.20
CA HIS A 912 19.11 11.94 -46.42
C HIS A 912 18.80 13.45 -46.42
N LEU A 913 19.72 14.23 -46.99
CA LEU A 913 19.59 15.64 -47.42
C LEU A 913 19.42 16.72 -46.33
N VAL A 914 20.56 17.28 -45.92
CA VAL A 914 20.72 18.74 -45.73
C VAL A 914 21.37 19.28 -47.01
N ASP A 915 20.84 20.35 -47.62
CA ASP A 915 21.68 21.33 -48.34
C ASP A 915 20.98 22.69 -48.63
N VAL A 916 21.83 23.71 -48.82
CA VAL A 916 21.61 25.08 -49.39
C VAL A 916 20.54 26.01 -48.76
N ALA A 917 21.02 26.94 -47.94
CA ALA A 917 20.68 28.38 -47.99
C ALA A 917 21.88 29.21 -47.49
N GLN A 918 22.06 30.46 -47.96
CA GLN A 918 23.33 31.21 -47.85
C GLN A 918 23.25 32.52 -47.01
N GLU A 919 24.45 33.04 -46.70
CA GLU A 919 24.83 34.45 -46.47
C GLU A 919 24.59 35.14 -45.10
N SER A 920 25.67 35.18 -44.29
CA SER A 920 26.44 36.40 -43.92
C SER A 920 25.82 37.54 -43.07
N PRO A 921 26.62 38.39 -42.36
CA PRO A 921 28.01 38.25 -41.88
C PRO A 921 28.25 38.71 -40.41
N GLY A 922 29.42 38.38 -39.83
CA GLY A 922 30.10 39.27 -38.87
C GLY A 922 30.64 38.66 -37.55
N PRO A 923 31.73 39.21 -36.94
CA PRO A 923 32.57 38.44 -36.00
C PRO A 923 32.92 39.26 -34.70
N PRO A 924 34.07 39.07 -34.01
CA PRO A 924 34.34 38.02 -33.00
C PRO A 924 34.90 38.59 -31.67
N THR A 925 35.34 37.76 -30.71
CA THR A 925 36.76 37.72 -30.25
C THR A 925 37.09 36.76 -29.09
N LEU A 926 38.35 36.30 -29.11
CA LEU A 926 39.24 35.88 -28.01
C LEU A 926 39.04 34.56 -27.24
N ALA A 927 40.20 33.95 -26.97
CA ALA A 927 40.48 32.83 -26.07
C ALA A 927 41.82 33.12 -25.36
N GLN A 928 42.23 32.30 -24.37
CA GLN A 928 43.53 31.58 -24.36
C GLN A 928 43.90 30.95 -23.00
N HIS A 929 44.47 29.74 -23.08
CA HIS A 929 45.55 29.12 -22.27
C HIS A 929 45.59 29.25 -20.72
N LEU A 930 45.84 28.10 -20.06
CA LEU A 930 47.22 27.73 -19.65
C LEU A 930 47.36 26.23 -19.29
N GLU A 931 48.53 25.66 -19.57
CA GLU A 931 48.94 24.28 -19.23
C GLU A 931 50.39 24.27 -18.66
N THR A 932 50.80 23.08 -18.18
CA THR A 932 52.18 22.53 -18.02
C THR A 932 52.83 22.56 -16.62
N MET A 933 53.26 21.39 -16.14
CA MET A 933 54.66 20.90 -16.13
C MET A 933 54.77 19.54 -15.39
N ASN A 934 55.95 18.88 -15.39
CA ASN A 934 56.08 17.43 -15.10
C ASN A 934 57.43 17.03 -14.44
N HIS A 935 57.44 15.93 -13.66
CA HIS A 935 58.58 15.16 -13.07
C HIS A 935 59.68 15.84 -12.19
N SER A 936 60.07 15.19 -11.06
CA SER A 936 61.47 14.67 -10.83
C SER A 936 61.86 14.17 -9.40
N ILE A 937 62.37 12.93 -9.32
CA ILE A 937 63.54 12.41 -8.53
C ILE A 937 63.60 12.52 -6.97
N TYR A 938 63.63 11.38 -6.24
CA TYR A 938 64.82 10.83 -5.51
C TYR A 938 64.59 9.43 -4.87
N GLN A 939 65.68 8.79 -4.43
CA GLN A 939 65.76 7.41 -3.88
C GLN A 939 66.11 7.41 -2.37
N ALA A 940 65.80 6.30 -1.65
CA ALA A 940 66.80 5.37 -1.06
C ALA A 940 66.44 4.77 0.33
N ASN A 941 67.04 3.59 0.57
CA ASN A 941 67.36 2.91 1.83
C ASN A 941 66.29 2.10 2.59
N ASN A 942 66.79 0.96 3.10
CA ASN A 942 66.13 -0.12 3.84
C ASN A 942 67.22 -0.74 4.75
N PRO A 943 66.93 -1.18 5.99
CA PRO A 943 67.66 -2.33 6.52
C PRO A 943 66.78 -3.39 7.22
N ARG A 944 67.23 -4.64 7.16
CA ARG A 944 66.63 -5.81 7.83
C ARG A 944 67.08 -5.93 9.29
N GLY A 945 66.34 -6.74 10.07
CA GLY A 945 66.80 -7.35 11.32
C GLY A 945 66.22 -8.76 11.50
N ASP A 946 67.05 -9.74 11.87
CA ASP A 946 66.69 -11.17 11.99
C ASP A 946 66.46 -11.61 13.45
N SER A 947 65.69 -12.70 13.63
CA SER A 947 65.76 -13.79 14.67
C SER A 947 64.34 -14.34 14.95
N ARG A 948 63.99 -15.66 14.95
CA ARG A 948 64.54 -16.88 15.62
C ARG A 948 64.58 -16.73 17.16
N SER A 949 64.34 -17.72 18.03
CA SER A 949 63.98 -19.17 17.95
C SER A 949 63.81 -19.68 19.42
N SER A 950 63.14 -20.77 19.83
CA SER A 950 62.24 -21.80 19.23
C SER A 950 61.83 -22.81 20.35
N LEU A 951 61.20 -23.95 20.00
CA LEU A 951 61.01 -25.21 20.80
C LEU A 951 59.79 -25.30 21.75
N ALA A 952 59.25 -26.49 22.10
CA ALA A 952 58.70 -27.64 21.33
C ALA A 952 58.42 -28.85 22.28
N LEU A 953 57.98 -30.00 21.72
CA LEU A 953 58.05 -31.39 22.28
C LEU A 953 57.03 -31.75 23.41
N THR A 954 56.49 -32.97 23.60
CA THR A 954 56.00 -34.12 22.77
C THR A 954 55.33 -35.15 23.75
N GLN A 955 54.77 -36.35 23.45
CA GLN A 955 54.69 -37.26 22.27
C GLN A 955 53.51 -38.27 22.43
N ASN A 956 52.85 -38.65 21.32
CA ASN A 956 52.63 -40.02 20.76
C ASN A 956 52.34 -41.25 21.68
N CYS A 957 51.60 -42.30 21.28
CA CYS A 957 50.95 -42.61 19.99
C CYS A 957 49.91 -43.77 20.05
N SER A 958 49.21 -43.97 18.92
CA SER A 958 48.59 -45.21 18.37
C SER A 958 47.36 -45.84 19.06
N GLY A 959 46.33 -46.21 18.27
CA GLY A 959 45.10 -46.85 18.78
C GLY A 959 44.18 -47.52 17.73
N VAL A 960 43.90 -46.88 16.59
CA VAL A 960 43.06 -47.35 15.44
C VAL A 960 41.53 -47.39 15.67
N GLY A 961 40.78 -46.58 14.90
CA GLY A 961 39.64 -47.12 14.13
C GLY A 961 38.20 -46.60 14.34
N GLU A 962 37.92 -45.31 14.14
CA GLU A 962 36.59 -44.73 13.81
C GLU A 962 36.77 -43.80 12.58
N ALA A 963 35.81 -43.45 11.70
CA ALA A 963 34.38 -43.12 11.80
C ALA A 963 34.08 -41.65 12.19
N ASP A 964 34.91 -40.72 11.69
CA ASP A 964 35.00 -39.34 12.21
C ASP A 964 33.89 -38.36 11.80
N SER A 965 33.49 -37.56 12.79
CA SER A 965 32.70 -36.34 12.70
C SER A 965 33.51 -35.14 12.19
N VAL A 966 32.87 -34.20 11.50
CA VAL A 966 33.49 -32.94 11.06
C VAL A 966 33.45 -31.87 12.17
N ASP A 967 34.60 -31.29 12.47
CA ASP A 967 34.84 -30.35 13.59
C ASP A 967 34.44 -28.90 13.23
N PRO A 968 33.95 -28.05 14.16
CA PRO A 968 33.38 -26.73 13.80
C PRO A 968 34.34 -25.68 13.24
N GLU A 969 35.66 -25.86 13.33
CA GLU A 969 36.65 -24.88 12.86
C GLU A 969 36.95 -24.95 11.34
N GLU A 970 36.46 -25.97 10.62
CA GLU A 970 36.72 -26.21 9.17
C GLU A 970 36.05 -25.19 8.20
N LEU A 971 35.87 -23.95 8.65
CA LEU A 971 35.60 -22.76 7.85
C LEU A 971 36.80 -21.79 7.81
N LEU A 972 37.90 -22.14 8.47
CA LEU A 972 39.17 -21.41 8.48
C LEU A 972 40.33 -22.37 8.14
N MET A 973 41.44 -21.80 7.65
CA MET A 973 42.66 -22.49 7.16
C MET A 973 42.59 -23.15 5.77
N GLU A 974 42.93 -22.37 4.74
CA GLU A 974 43.75 -22.89 3.63
C GLU A 974 45.17 -23.22 4.13
N PRO A 975 45.96 -24.07 3.43
CA PRO A 975 47.25 -24.55 3.92
C PRO A 975 48.29 -23.44 4.11
N PRO A 976 49.20 -23.56 5.10
CA PRO A 976 50.12 -22.49 5.47
C PRO A 976 51.25 -22.33 4.44
N GLY A 977 51.20 -21.31 3.59
CA GLY A 977 52.35 -21.01 2.72
C GLY A 977 52.19 -20.08 1.51
N VAL A 978 51.11 -19.31 1.35
CA VAL A 978 51.02 -18.29 0.29
C VAL A 978 50.55 -16.96 0.89
N PRO A 979 51.22 -15.82 0.62
CA PRO A 979 50.69 -14.50 0.99
C PRO A 979 49.36 -14.23 0.27
N LEU A 980 48.36 -13.76 1.02
CA LEU A 980 47.17 -13.15 0.43
C LEU A 980 47.58 -11.79 -0.18
N ASP A 981 47.73 -11.74 -1.49
CA ASP A 981 47.80 -10.47 -2.21
C ASP A 981 46.40 -9.82 -2.19
N ASP A 982 46.32 -8.59 -1.70
CA ASP A 982 45.31 -8.23 -0.70
C ASP A 982 44.28 -7.21 -1.24
N SER A 983 43.72 -7.49 -2.43
CA SER A 983 42.98 -6.48 -3.21
C SER A 983 41.61 -6.91 -3.78
N TRP A 984 41.24 -8.19 -3.78
CA TRP A 984 40.01 -8.66 -4.47
C TRP A 984 38.72 -7.96 -4.00
N TYR A 985 38.63 -7.58 -2.72
CA TYR A 985 37.49 -6.87 -2.14
C TYR A 985 37.42 -5.38 -2.53
N SER A 986 38.51 -4.82 -3.07
CA SER A 986 38.59 -3.42 -3.50
C SER A 986 38.22 -3.20 -4.98
N LEU A 987 38.16 -4.28 -5.76
CA LEU A 987 37.68 -4.30 -7.14
C LEU A 987 36.15 -4.19 -7.19
N SER A 988 35.60 -3.48 -8.16
CA SER A 988 34.18 -3.64 -8.54
C SER A 988 33.98 -4.92 -9.37
N ILE A 989 32.74 -5.31 -9.63
CA ILE A 989 32.45 -6.42 -10.57
C ILE A 989 32.99 -6.09 -11.99
N GLY A 990 32.98 -4.82 -12.40
CA GLY A 990 33.54 -4.41 -13.70
C GLY A 990 35.08 -4.50 -13.77
N ASP A 991 35.78 -4.42 -12.63
CA ASP A 991 37.24 -4.56 -12.57
C ASP A 991 37.69 -6.03 -12.37
N ALA A 992 36.86 -6.83 -11.67
CA ALA A 992 37.12 -8.24 -11.42
C ALA A 992 36.76 -9.16 -12.61
N TYR A 993 35.99 -8.67 -13.57
CA TYR A 993 35.59 -9.39 -14.78
C TYR A 993 35.83 -8.49 -16.01
N LEU A 994 36.85 -8.80 -16.81
CA LEU A 994 37.12 -8.11 -18.07
C LEU A 994 35.89 -8.17 -18.99
N GLU A 995 35.23 -7.03 -19.16
CA GLU A 995 33.98 -6.81 -19.92
C GLU A 995 32.73 -7.54 -19.38
N GLY A 996 32.34 -7.26 -18.13
CA GLY A 996 31.01 -7.59 -17.57
C GLY A 996 30.18 -6.35 -17.19
N PRO A 997 28.87 -6.27 -17.53
CA PRO A 997 28.02 -5.13 -17.16
C PRO A 997 27.51 -5.19 -15.73
N SER A 998 27.28 -4.02 -15.13
CA SER A 998 26.66 -3.85 -13.81
C SER A 998 25.22 -4.35 -13.75
N GLY A 999 24.76 -4.71 -12.55
CA GLY A 999 23.39 -5.16 -12.25
C GLY A 999 23.26 -6.49 -11.50
N PHE A 1000 24.37 -7.18 -11.20
CA PHE A 1000 24.42 -8.44 -10.44
C PHE A 1000 25.07 -8.30 -9.05
N GLU A 1001 25.39 -7.07 -8.64
CA GLU A 1001 25.92 -6.76 -7.31
C GLU A 1001 24.90 -7.17 -6.23
N PRO A 1002 25.28 -7.94 -5.20
CA PRO A 1002 24.40 -8.28 -4.07
C PRO A 1002 23.60 -7.11 -3.49
N LEU A 1003 24.17 -5.90 -3.42
CA LEU A 1003 23.45 -4.71 -2.99
C LEU A 1003 22.40 -4.22 -4.01
N ALA A 1004 22.72 -4.23 -5.30
CA ALA A 1004 21.80 -3.81 -6.36
C ALA A 1004 20.65 -4.83 -6.52
N LEU A 1005 20.97 -6.12 -6.48
CA LEU A 1005 19.97 -7.19 -6.45
C LEU A 1005 19.14 -7.16 -5.16
N PHE A 1006 19.71 -6.77 -4.01
CA PHE A 1006 18.92 -6.54 -2.80
C PHE A 1006 17.99 -5.31 -2.93
N GLN A 1007 18.46 -4.21 -3.52
CA GLN A 1007 17.67 -2.99 -3.78
C GLN A 1007 16.54 -3.20 -4.78
N GLN A 1008 16.69 -4.13 -5.73
CA GLN A 1008 15.62 -4.60 -6.60
C GLN A 1008 14.71 -5.59 -5.86
N GLY A 1009 15.31 -6.51 -5.10
CA GLY A 1009 14.63 -7.66 -4.52
C GLY A 1009 13.68 -7.34 -3.37
N TRP A 1010 13.92 -6.27 -2.59
CA TRP A 1010 12.91 -5.84 -1.60
C TRP A 1010 11.63 -5.32 -2.27
N ARG A 1011 11.74 -4.71 -3.46
CA ARG A 1011 10.57 -4.28 -4.27
C ARG A 1011 9.75 -5.45 -4.81
N MET A 1012 10.21 -6.70 -4.68
CA MET A 1012 9.40 -7.89 -4.96
C MET A 1012 8.36 -8.16 -3.88
N PHE A 1013 8.47 -7.53 -2.70
CA PHE A 1013 7.57 -7.74 -1.59
C PHE A 1013 6.53 -6.62 -1.44
N ASN A 1014 6.71 -5.47 -2.10
CA ASN A 1014 5.74 -4.37 -2.22
C ASN A 1014 4.55 -4.74 -3.15
#